data_AF-W7IPY4-F1
#
_entry.id   AF-W7IPY4-F1
#
_cell.length_a   1.000
_cell.length_b   1.000
_cell.length_c   1.000
_cell.angle_alpha   90.00
_cell.angle_beta   90.00
_cell.angle_gamma   90.00
#
_symmetry.space_group_name_H-M   'P 1'
#
loop_
_entity.id
_entity.type
_entity.pdbx_description
1 polymer ?
#
loop_
_entity_poly.entity_id
_entity_poly.type
_entity_poly.pdbx_seq_one_letter_code
_entity_poly.pdbx_strand_id
1 'polypeptide(L)'
;MIGSLLEQRYRVDALLARGGMSAVYRGLDTRLDRPVAIKVMDPRFAADPAFVERFEREARSAAKIHHPNVVAVHDQGLDGDNVYLVMELVTGATLRDLLAERGALPAPLAVAIMEPVLSALGAAHRAGLIHRDVKPENVLIGTGGVVKVADFGLVRAISSVGTTKSSVILGTVSYLSPEQVTTGAATARGDVYSAGIVLYETLTGNAPYRGDNALSVAYRHVNDDVPPPSATVPGIPPMLDDLVVRCTRREAGARPADGAAFLMELQHVRTALNLPRMRVPVPTPMPDETIAVPDVGTTSGVLPVPPRGAPPEVHDGQDVLETAVVAHAPGSTAAHAPGSPVAPVPGGMAAQAPGGAVNTPGHGVASAPGGTPVQDLDPEATVRVRPVESPVASAQAMAPGQSATVVRHVPNGFSAAGPQGTRAMLRSDLEKVVEHARQYPPVEYPPSGPLPYATGHPPTGPQAVPRAPVRKRPRWLVPSIVGVVVLALVATGIWWFSDGRYSEVPSLVGQQTAAAEQAVRDAGLTPKIVTVRDNRVAAGQVISTDPGAGAQALRGDQVELTVSAGRPVVPDVPAGSTPEAAEAALRDAELQPQRDDGKNVYDDKAPKGTLVRLEPASGTEVDLGQRVVLVLSRGPQPKQVPDVRGKTRDEAFQALTSAGFQPFDGPAEFNGDVDSGRVIRTDPGPGTQVEADGNKRVSVVVSNAVTVPDLNQKTVDEATALLRPLGLTLALRFPAGGGGRIFTQEPNAGAKVQAGTTITVFAFG
;
A
#
# COMPACT_ATOMS: atom_id res chain seq x y z
N MET A 1 24.74 -12.61 -11.11
CA MET A 1 24.30 -11.43 -11.87
C MET A 1 25.46 -10.49 -12.14
N ILE A 2 25.97 -9.68 -11.20
CA ILE A 2 27.20 -8.90 -11.49
C ILE A 2 28.32 -9.87 -11.94
N GLY A 3 28.98 -9.55 -13.06
CA GLY A 3 29.98 -10.39 -13.72
C GLY A 3 29.44 -11.44 -14.70
N SER A 4 28.13 -11.71 -14.78
CA SER A 4 27.58 -12.68 -15.76
C SER A 4 27.45 -12.09 -17.17
N LEU A 5 27.52 -12.95 -18.18
CA LEU A 5 27.38 -12.60 -19.60
C LEU A 5 26.14 -13.29 -20.18
N LEU A 6 24.98 -12.61 -20.13
CA LEU A 6 23.69 -13.18 -20.53
C LEU A 6 23.64 -13.45 -22.03
N GLU A 7 23.19 -14.63 -22.43
CA GLU A 7 23.18 -15.17 -23.81
C GLU A 7 24.52 -15.01 -24.54
N GLN A 8 25.63 -15.05 -23.81
CA GLN A 8 26.98 -14.81 -24.33
C GLN A 8 27.12 -13.43 -25.06
N ARG A 9 26.31 -12.44 -24.67
CA ARG A 9 26.23 -11.10 -25.30
C ARG A 9 26.16 -9.94 -24.31
N TYR A 10 25.38 -10.05 -23.24
CA TYR A 10 25.09 -8.92 -22.36
C TYR A 10 25.83 -9.04 -21.03
N ARG A 11 26.96 -8.33 -20.92
CA ARG A 11 27.78 -8.35 -19.70
C ARG A 11 27.13 -7.48 -18.64
N VAL A 12 26.89 -8.02 -17.46
CA VAL A 12 26.25 -7.34 -16.33
C VAL A 12 27.32 -6.72 -15.44
N ASP A 13 27.45 -5.39 -15.48
CA ASP A 13 28.58 -4.66 -14.90
C ASP A 13 28.32 -4.18 -13.46
N ALA A 14 27.15 -3.61 -13.18
CA ALA A 14 26.80 -3.05 -11.88
C ALA A 14 25.28 -3.07 -11.64
N LEU A 15 24.84 -3.10 -10.39
CA LEU A 15 23.43 -2.83 -10.04
C LEU A 15 23.14 -1.33 -10.18
N LEU A 16 21.95 -0.97 -10.68
CA LEU A 16 21.46 0.42 -10.75
C LEU A 16 20.24 0.64 -9.86
N ALA A 17 19.33 -0.35 -9.77
CA ALA A 17 18.15 -0.28 -8.92
C ALA A 17 17.62 -1.69 -8.60
N ARG A 18 16.92 -1.84 -7.47
CA ARG A 18 16.23 -3.08 -7.09
C ARG A 18 14.75 -2.80 -6.80
N GLY A 19 13.87 -3.25 -7.68
CA GLY A 19 12.42 -3.24 -7.47
C GLY A 19 11.90 -4.55 -6.88
N GLY A 20 10.60 -4.60 -6.56
CA GLY A 20 9.97 -5.78 -5.92
C GLY A 20 9.85 -7.04 -6.79
N MET A 21 9.94 -6.89 -8.12
CA MET A 21 9.74 -7.97 -9.11
C MET A 21 10.93 -8.13 -10.07
N SER A 22 11.94 -7.25 -9.98
CA SER A 22 13.06 -7.18 -10.92
C SER A 22 14.19 -6.29 -10.39
N ALA A 23 15.43 -6.61 -10.76
CA ALA A 23 16.58 -5.72 -10.58
C ALA A 23 17.03 -5.13 -11.92
N VAL A 24 17.41 -3.85 -11.93
CA VAL A 24 17.96 -3.17 -13.10
C VAL A 24 19.46 -3.03 -12.91
N TYR A 25 20.22 -3.48 -13.90
CA TYR A 25 21.68 -3.45 -13.93
C TYR A 25 22.18 -2.55 -15.07
N ARG A 26 23.35 -1.95 -14.87
CA ARG A 26 24.17 -1.43 -15.97
C ARG A 26 24.90 -2.61 -16.62
N GLY A 27 25.00 -2.60 -17.93
CA GLY A 27 25.79 -3.59 -18.66
C GLY A 27 26.28 -3.10 -20.02
N LEU A 28 26.88 -4.02 -20.77
CA LEU A 28 27.45 -3.80 -22.09
C LEU A 28 26.93 -4.86 -23.07
N ASP A 29 26.41 -4.43 -24.22
CA ASP A 29 26.15 -5.29 -25.38
C ASP A 29 27.48 -5.54 -26.09
N THR A 30 28.13 -6.68 -25.84
CA THR A 30 29.50 -6.96 -26.31
C THR A 30 29.60 -7.13 -27.82
N ARG A 31 28.48 -7.25 -28.54
CA ARG A 31 28.44 -7.32 -30.01
C ARG A 31 28.36 -5.93 -30.67
N LEU A 32 27.90 -4.92 -29.93
CA LEU A 32 27.72 -3.54 -30.43
C LEU A 32 28.60 -2.51 -29.68
N ASP A 33 29.41 -2.97 -28.72
CA ASP A 33 30.20 -2.18 -27.76
C ASP A 33 29.42 -0.99 -27.15
N ARG A 34 28.14 -1.25 -26.83
CA ARG A 34 27.18 -0.22 -26.42
C ARG A 34 26.72 -0.44 -24.98
N PRO A 35 26.79 0.58 -24.10
CA PRO A 35 26.26 0.48 -22.75
C PRO A 35 24.73 0.39 -22.78
N VAL A 36 24.17 -0.48 -21.93
CA VAL A 36 22.73 -0.79 -21.87
C VAL A 36 22.26 -0.89 -20.42
N ALA A 37 20.97 -0.69 -20.20
CA ALA A 37 20.28 -1.09 -18.97
C ALA A 37 19.69 -2.49 -19.16
N ILE A 38 19.95 -3.39 -18.23
CA ILE A 38 19.48 -4.78 -18.26
C ILE A 38 18.56 -4.99 -17.06
N LYS A 39 17.25 -5.10 -17.32
CA LYS A 39 16.24 -5.38 -16.30
C LYS A 39 15.99 -6.88 -16.24
N VAL A 40 16.44 -7.51 -15.16
CA VAL A 40 16.31 -8.96 -14.92
C VAL A 40 15.19 -9.21 -13.92
N MET A 41 14.31 -10.15 -14.24
CA MET A 41 13.20 -10.55 -13.35
C MET A 41 13.73 -11.24 -12.09
N ASP A 42 13.05 -11.06 -10.96
CA ASP A 42 13.34 -11.84 -9.76
C ASP A 42 12.89 -13.31 -9.99
N PRO A 43 13.72 -14.33 -9.69
CA PRO A 43 13.42 -15.73 -9.99
C PRO A 43 12.08 -16.25 -9.44
N ARG A 44 11.55 -15.62 -8.38
CA ARG A 44 10.24 -15.97 -7.79
C ARG A 44 9.07 -15.72 -8.75
N PHE A 45 9.24 -14.87 -9.77
CA PHE A 45 8.24 -14.60 -10.82
C PHE A 45 8.56 -15.30 -12.14
N ALA A 46 9.84 -15.57 -12.42
CA ALA A 46 10.25 -16.36 -13.59
C ALA A 46 9.69 -17.80 -13.57
N ALA A 47 9.39 -18.33 -12.38
CA ALA A 47 8.78 -19.63 -12.18
C ALA A 47 7.26 -19.72 -12.49
N ASP A 48 6.56 -18.63 -12.82
CA ASP A 48 5.19 -18.64 -13.36
C ASP A 48 5.23 -18.45 -14.89
N PRO A 49 5.02 -19.51 -15.72
CA PRO A 49 5.01 -19.39 -17.17
C PRO A 49 3.99 -18.37 -17.69
N ALA A 50 2.85 -18.21 -17.01
CA ALA A 50 1.85 -17.24 -17.40
C ALA A 50 2.29 -15.80 -17.05
N PHE A 51 3.17 -15.60 -16.06
CA PHE A 51 3.81 -14.31 -15.79
C PHE A 51 4.83 -13.97 -16.87
N VAL A 52 5.67 -14.94 -17.25
CA VAL A 52 6.69 -14.77 -18.30
C VAL A 52 6.04 -14.46 -19.66
N GLU A 53 4.99 -15.18 -20.05
CA GLU A 53 4.24 -14.91 -21.30
C GLU A 53 3.60 -13.51 -21.32
N ARG A 54 3.05 -13.06 -20.17
CA ARG A 54 2.55 -11.67 -20.01
C ARG A 54 3.68 -10.65 -20.17
N PHE A 55 4.81 -10.86 -19.48
CA PHE A 55 5.97 -9.98 -19.51
C PHE A 55 6.57 -9.85 -20.92
N GLU A 56 6.78 -10.96 -21.63
CA GLU A 56 7.23 -10.94 -23.03
C GLU A 56 6.27 -10.19 -23.95
N ARG A 57 4.96 -10.41 -23.82
CA ARG A 57 3.96 -9.74 -24.65
C ARG A 57 3.95 -8.23 -24.41
N GLU A 58 4.16 -7.80 -23.17
CA GLU A 58 4.24 -6.39 -22.78
C GLU A 58 5.57 -5.76 -23.25
N ALA A 59 6.70 -6.44 -23.08
CA ALA A 59 8.02 -6.06 -23.61
C ALA A 59 8.01 -5.88 -25.14
N ARG A 60 7.50 -6.88 -25.87
CA ARG A 60 7.32 -6.86 -27.33
C ARG A 60 6.34 -5.78 -27.82
N SER A 61 5.51 -5.23 -26.93
CA SER A 61 4.63 -4.10 -27.22
C SER A 61 5.33 -2.77 -26.97
N ALA A 62 6.07 -2.63 -25.87
CA ALA A 62 6.91 -1.46 -25.59
C ALA A 62 8.01 -1.26 -26.65
N ALA A 63 8.62 -2.34 -27.15
CA ALA A 63 9.66 -2.30 -28.17
C ALA A 63 9.24 -1.71 -29.53
N LYS A 64 7.94 -1.56 -29.78
CA LYS A 64 7.40 -0.91 -31.00
C LYS A 64 7.35 0.61 -30.90
N ILE A 65 7.57 1.19 -29.72
CA ILE A 65 7.40 2.63 -29.45
C ILE A 65 8.72 3.37 -29.70
N HIS A 66 8.87 3.90 -30.92
CA HIS A 66 9.97 4.81 -31.25
C HIS A 66 9.57 6.26 -30.94
N HIS A 67 10.01 6.78 -29.79
CA HIS A 67 9.71 8.15 -29.36
C HIS A 67 10.87 8.74 -28.53
N PRO A 68 11.31 10.00 -28.75
CA PRO A 68 12.47 10.57 -28.06
C PRO A 68 12.32 10.62 -26.53
N ASN A 69 11.10 10.76 -26.01
CA ASN A 69 10.81 10.79 -24.58
C ASN A 69 10.39 9.44 -24.00
N VAL A 70 10.60 8.33 -24.71
CA VAL A 70 10.46 6.96 -24.19
C VAL A 70 11.86 6.35 -24.07
N VAL A 71 12.10 5.53 -23.05
CA VAL A 71 13.29 4.67 -22.97
C VAL A 71 13.14 3.54 -23.99
N ALA A 72 14.04 3.46 -24.97
CA ALA A 72 13.94 2.45 -26.00
C ALA A 72 14.26 1.05 -25.44
N VAL A 73 13.35 0.09 -25.65
CA VAL A 73 13.67 -1.34 -25.51
C VAL A 73 14.51 -1.74 -26.73
N HIS A 74 15.51 -2.60 -26.52
CA HIS A 74 16.47 -3.02 -27.53
C HIS A 74 16.43 -4.52 -27.81
N ASP A 75 16.21 -5.35 -26.79
CA ASP A 75 16.18 -6.81 -26.92
C ASP A 75 15.48 -7.44 -25.70
N GLN A 76 15.06 -8.71 -25.81
CA GLN A 76 14.53 -9.51 -24.70
C GLN A 76 15.10 -10.93 -24.77
N GLY A 77 15.31 -11.58 -23.62
CA GLY A 77 15.94 -12.89 -23.60
C GLY A 77 15.68 -13.73 -22.35
N LEU A 78 16.18 -14.96 -22.38
CA LEU A 78 16.06 -15.97 -21.33
C LEU A 78 17.36 -16.77 -21.24
N ASP A 79 18.12 -16.58 -20.15
CA ASP A 79 19.37 -17.30 -19.91
C ASP A 79 19.29 -18.12 -18.61
N GLY A 80 19.12 -19.43 -18.75
CA GLY A 80 18.68 -20.30 -17.64
C GLY A 80 17.32 -19.82 -17.10
N ASP A 81 17.22 -19.63 -15.79
CA ASP A 81 16.01 -19.09 -15.14
C ASP A 81 15.88 -17.55 -15.24
N ASN A 82 16.83 -16.86 -15.87
CA ASN A 82 16.88 -15.39 -15.91
C ASN A 82 16.11 -14.84 -17.10
N VAL A 83 14.83 -14.51 -16.92
CA VAL A 83 14.09 -13.66 -17.87
C VAL A 83 14.62 -12.23 -17.78
N TYR A 84 15.01 -11.63 -18.92
CA TYR A 84 15.56 -10.28 -18.93
C TYR A 84 15.12 -9.42 -20.13
N LEU A 85 15.20 -8.10 -19.93
CA LEU A 85 14.90 -7.07 -20.91
C LEU A 85 16.08 -6.09 -21.04
N VAL A 86 16.51 -5.84 -22.27
CA VAL A 86 17.61 -4.91 -22.57
C VAL A 86 17.06 -3.60 -23.09
N MET A 87 17.52 -2.50 -22.52
CA MET A 87 16.98 -1.15 -22.71
C MET A 87 18.11 -0.13 -22.89
N GLU A 88 17.75 1.03 -23.41
CA GLU A 88 18.59 2.23 -23.48
C GLU A 88 19.07 2.66 -22.07
N LEU A 89 20.38 2.82 -21.90
CA LEU A 89 20.95 3.34 -20.65
C LEU A 89 20.86 4.87 -20.60
N VAL A 90 19.77 5.40 -20.02
CA VAL A 90 19.68 6.83 -19.70
C VAL A 90 20.62 7.15 -18.53
N THR A 91 21.72 7.85 -18.81
CA THR A 91 22.65 8.33 -17.78
C THR A 91 22.13 9.65 -17.21
N GLY A 92 21.90 9.73 -15.90
CA GLY A 92 21.26 10.87 -15.25
C GLY A 92 20.70 10.48 -13.88
N ALA A 93 19.57 11.09 -13.49
CA ALA A 93 18.83 10.76 -12.27
C ALA A 93 17.31 10.72 -12.56
N THR A 94 16.48 10.35 -11.59
CA THR A 94 15.01 10.32 -11.71
C THR A 94 14.36 11.67 -11.36
N LEU A 95 13.08 11.82 -11.66
CA LEU A 95 12.27 12.93 -11.15
C LEU A 95 12.07 12.84 -9.63
N ARG A 96 12.10 11.64 -9.02
CA ARG A 96 12.12 11.50 -7.56
C ARG A 96 13.35 12.18 -6.96
N ASP A 97 14.51 11.99 -7.57
CA ASP A 97 15.77 12.58 -7.09
C ASP A 97 15.76 14.11 -7.21
N LEU A 98 15.21 14.64 -8.31
CA LEU A 98 15.03 16.09 -8.48
C LEU A 98 14.06 16.70 -7.44
N LEU A 99 13.00 15.97 -7.09
CA LEU A 99 12.06 16.38 -6.04
C LEU A 99 12.66 16.25 -4.64
N ALA A 100 13.58 15.30 -4.42
CA ALA A 100 14.34 15.20 -3.17
C ALA A 100 15.39 16.32 -3.04
N GLU A 101 16.06 16.71 -4.14
CA GLU A 101 17.03 17.82 -4.18
C GLU A 101 16.37 19.19 -3.95
N ARG A 102 15.13 19.39 -4.45
CA ARG A 102 14.53 20.73 -4.56
C ARG A 102 13.16 20.94 -3.92
N GLY A 103 12.46 19.88 -3.53
CA GLY A 103 11.07 19.97 -3.09
C GLY A 103 10.15 20.46 -4.21
N ALA A 104 9.37 21.52 -3.93
CA ALA A 104 8.43 22.11 -4.89
C ALA A 104 9.15 22.80 -6.05
N LEU A 105 8.81 22.42 -7.29
CA LEU A 105 9.40 22.97 -8.50
C LEU A 105 8.59 24.18 -9.00
N PRO A 106 9.24 25.27 -9.44
CA PRO A 106 8.53 26.40 -10.06
C PRO A 106 7.69 25.93 -11.25
N ALA A 107 6.51 26.52 -11.44
CA ALA A 107 5.57 26.12 -12.51
C ALA A 107 6.20 25.99 -13.92
N PRO A 108 7.12 26.87 -14.39
CA PRO A 108 7.78 26.68 -15.68
C PRO A 108 8.67 25.42 -15.76
N LEU A 109 9.21 24.93 -14.64
CA LEU A 109 9.98 23.69 -14.58
C LEU A 109 9.07 22.46 -14.55
N ALA A 110 8.01 22.48 -13.72
CA ALA A 110 7.02 21.40 -13.68
C ALA A 110 6.41 21.16 -15.08
N VAL A 111 6.03 22.24 -15.79
CA VAL A 111 5.56 22.18 -17.18
C VAL A 111 6.64 21.65 -18.14
N ALA A 112 7.90 22.10 -18.02
CA ALA A 112 8.99 21.64 -18.89
C ALA A 112 9.35 20.16 -18.70
N ILE A 113 9.07 19.58 -17.54
CA ILE A 113 9.20 18.14 -17.26
C ILE A 113 7.98 17.37 -17.78
N MET A 114 6.76 17.87 -17.52
CA MET A 114 5.53 17.17 -17.86
C MET A 114 5.20 17.18 -19.35
N GLU A 115 5.62 18.17 -20.14
CA GLU A 115 5.45 18.13 -21.60
C GLU A 115 6.09 16.88 -22.25
N PRO A 116 7.38 16.56 -22.01
CA PRO A 116 7.99 15.28 -22.36
C PRO A 116 7.23 14.03 -21.88
N VAL A 117 6.79 14.01 -20.62
CA VAL A 117 6.09 12.84 -20.02
C VAL A 117 4.75 12.58 -20.70
N LEU A 118 3.94 13.63 -20.89
CA LEU A 118 2.65 13.52 -21.57
C LEU A 118 2.80 13.22 -23.06
N SER A 119 3.87 13.70 -23.70
CA SER A 119 4.23 13.32 -25.07
C SER A 119 4.55 11.82 -25.19
N ALA A 120 5.31 11.26 -24.25
CA ALA A 120 5.61 9.84 -24.17
C ALA A 120 4.35 8.98 -23.93
N LEU A 121 3.50 9.37 -22.97
CA LEU A 121 2.23 8.68 -22.71
C LEU A 121 1.29 8.76 -23.93
N GLY A 122 1.18 9.93 -24.57
CA GLY A 122 0.41 10.08 -25.80
C GLY A 122 0.92 9.22 -26.96
N ALA A 123 2.24 8.99 -27.05
CA ALA A 123 2.82 8.06 -28.03
C ALA A 123 2.45 6.59 -27.72
N ALA A 124 2.54 6.18 -26.45
CA ALA A 124 2.16 4.84 -26.02
C ALA A 124 0.66 4.56 -26.19
N HIS A 125 -0.21 5.50 -25.80
CA HIS A 125 -1.66 5.37 -25.91
C HIS A 125 -2.10 5.22 -27.39
N ARG A 126 -1.49 5.97 -28.33
CA ARG A 126 -1.71 5.79 -29.77
C ARG A 126 -1.23 4.42 -30.31
N ALA A 127 -0.25 3.80 -29.66
CA ALA A 127 0.20 2.43 -29.94
C ALA A 127 -0.65 1.36 -29.22
N GLY A 128 -1.70 1.73 -28.48
CA GLY A 128 -2.54 0.83 -27.69
C GLY A 128 -1.93 0.36 -26.37
N LEU A 129 -0.78 0.92 -25.96
CA LEU A 129 -0.11 0.56 -24.71
C LEU A 129 -0.46 1.54 -23.58
N ILE A 130 -0.84 1.00 -22.43
CA ILE A 130 -1.10 1.74 -21.19
C ILE A 130 0.07 1.48 -20.23
N HIS A 131 0.61 2.52 -19.61
CA HIS A 131 1.78 2.49 -18.74
C HIS A 131 1.49 1.89 -17.35
N ARG A 132 0.31 2.19 -16.78
CA ARG A 132 -0.25 1.64 -15.53
C ARG A 132 0.47 1.99 -14.21
N ASP A 133 1.64 2.64 -14.27
CA ASP A 133 2.55 2.90 -13.15
C ASP A 133 3.30 4.24 -13.37
N VAL A 134 2.57 5.31 -13.67
CA VAL A 134 3.16 6.64 -13.91
C VAL A 134 3.48 7.32 -12.58
N LYS A 135 4.76 7.52 -12.29
CA LYS A 135 5.28 8.06 -11.02
C LYS A 135 6.69 8.66 -11.19
N PRO A 136 7.21 9.50 -10.27
CA PRO A 136 8.49 10.18 -10.42
C PRO A 136 9.71 9.27 -10.60
N GLU A 137 9.66 8.05 -10.05
CA GLU A 137 10.74 7.06 -10.17
C GLU A 137 10.89 6.53 -11.61
N ASN A 138 9.77 6.49 -12.37
CA ASN A 138 9.74 6.01 -13.76
C ASN A 138 9.98 7.14 -14.79
N VAL A 139 10.25 8.37 -14.32
CA VAL A 139 10.60 9.52 -15.17
C VAL A 139 12.08 9.82 -15.00
N LEU A 140 12.87 9.51 -16.03
CA LEU A 140 14.32 9.68 -16.07
C LEU A 140 14.71 11.03 -16.68
N ILE A 141 15.67 11.71 -16.06
CA ILE A 141 16.22 13.00 -16.48
C ILE A 141 17.68 12.78 -16.90
N GLY A 142 17.88 12.53 -18.18
CA GLY A 142 19.19 12.23 -18.76
C GLY A 142 20.11 13.45 -18.90
N THR A 143 21.42 13.19 -19.03
CA THR A 143 22.46 14.21 -19.24
C THR A 143 22.05 15.27 -20.27
N GLY A 144 22.12 16.54 -19.88
CA GLY A 144 21.68 17.66 -20.70
C GLY A 144 20.19 18.03 -20.57
N GLY A 145 19.43 17.40 -19.68
CA GLY A 145 18.04 17.74 -19.37
C GLY A 145 17.00 17.07 -20.28
N VAL A 146 17.33 15.90 -20.84
CA VAL A 146 16.41 15.13 -21.70
C VAL A 146 15.54 14.23 -20.82
N VAL A 147 14.24 14.49 -20.79
CA VAL A 147 13.28 13.69 -20.01
C VAL A 147 12.78 12.49 -20.83
N LYS A 148 12.83 11.30 -20.23
CA LYS A 148 12.38 10.01 -20.79
C LYS A 148 11.53 9.24 -19.79
N VAL A 149 10.50 8.57 -20.25
CA VAL A 149 9.65 7.68 -19.45
C VAL A 149 10.09 6.23 -19.62
N ALA A 150 10.29 5.53 -18.51
CA ALA A 150 10.72 4.13 -18.41
C ALA A 150 9.57 3.22 -17.93
N ASP A 151 9.79 1.91 -17.90
CA ASP A 151 8.91 0.96 -17.21
C ASP A 151 7.41 0.98 -17.61
N PHE A 152 7.17 1.10 -18.93
CA PHE A 152 5.85 0.93 -19.53
C PHE A 152 5.27 -0.48 -19.30
N GLY A 153 4.49 -0.63 -18.22
CA GLY A 153 3.50 -1.69 -18.06
C GLY A 153 4.02 -3.13 -18.15
N LEU A 154 5.14 -3.46 -17.50
CA LEU A 154 5.72 -4.80 -17.46
C LEU A 154 5.26 -5.56 -16.20
N VAL A 155 4.02 -6.07 -16.25
CA VAL A 155 3.32 -6.78 -15.18
C VAL A 155 3.25 -6.05 -13.82
N ARG A 156 2.15 -5.33 -13.58
CA ARG A 156 1.64 -5.18 -12.21
C ARG A 156 0.89 -6.45 -11.87
N ALA A 157 1.47 -7.31 -11.03
CA ALA A 157 0.66 -8.26 -10.30
C ALA A 157 -0.28 -7.43 -9.41
N ILE A 158 -1.59 -7.47 -9.68
CA ILE A 158 -2.57 -7.14 -8.65
C ILE A 158 -2.55 -8.34 -7.70
N SER A 159 -1.59 -8.33 -6.78
CA SER A 159 -1.65 -9.15 -5.58
C SER A 159 -2.99 -8.85 -4.93
N SER A 160 -3.89 -9.84 -4.94
CA SER A 160 -5.22 -9.71 -4.37
C SER A 160 -5.13 -9.14 -2.95
N VAL A 161 -5.98 -8.17 -2.64
CA VAL A 161 -6.10 -7.59 -1.29
C VAL A 161 -6.45 -8.74 -0.33
N GLY A 162 -5.43 -9.26 0.36
CA GLY A 162 -5.49 -10.53 1.09
C GLY A 162 -4.20 -11.38 1.04
N THR A 163 -3.31 -11.20 0.07
CA THR A 163 -2.07 -12.01 -0.02
C THR A 163 -0.99 -11.50 0.94
N THR A 164 -0.85 -12.14 2.10
CA THR A 164 0.03 -11.73 3.19
C THR A 164 1.49 -12.21 3.03
N LYS A 165 2.32 -11.48 2.26
CA LYS A 165 3.80 -11.46 2.40
C LYS A 165 4.49 -10.33 1.62
N SER A 166 5.59 -9.84 2.20
CA SER A 166 6.55 -8.85 1.65
C SER A 166 6.09 -7.38 1.57
N SER A 167 7.00 -6.48 1.93
CA SER A 167 6.74 -5.07 2.34
C SER A 167 6.89 -4.03 1.22
N VAL A 168 6.67 -4.40 -0.04
CA VAL A 168 7.10 -3.61 -1.22
C VAL A 168 6.02 -2.65 -1.78
N ILE A 169 4.91 -2.46 -1.06
CA ILE A 169 3.71 -1.79 -1.60
C ILE A 169 3.56 -0.32 -1.15
N LEU A 170 4.46 0.18 -0.28
CA LEU A 170 4.30 1.51 0.34
C LEU A 170 4.41 2.70 -0.64
N GLY A 171 5.29 2.64 -1.65
CA GLY A 171 5.50 3.74 -2.59
C GLY A 171 4.55 3.77 -3.80
N THR A 172 4.02 2.61 -4.21
CA THR A 172 3.29 2.49 -5.50
C THR A 172 1.84 3.01 -5.42
N VAL A 173 1.24 3.05 -4.22
CA VAL A 173 -0.18 3.42 -4.06
C VAL A 173 -0.48 4.90 -4.34
N SER A 174 0.48 5.80 -4.12
CA SER A 174 0.29 7.25 -4.09
C SER A 174 -0.01 7.89 -5.46
N TYR A 175 0.01 7.09 -6.53
CA TYR A 175 -0.25 7.52 -7.90
C TYR A 175 -1.37 6.72 -8.57
N LEU A 176 -2.01 5.77 -7.86
CA LEU A 176 -3.00 4.88 -8.45
C LEU A 176 -4.29 5.63 -8.77
N SER A 177 -4.87 5.33 -9.93
CA SER A 177 -6.18 5.88 -10.28
C SER A 177 -7.32 5.16 -9.55
N PRO A 178 -8.45 5.83 -9.26
CA PRO A 178 -9.59 5.25 -8.55
C PRO A 178 -10.07 3.92 -9.14
N GLU A 179 -10.12 3.82 -10.47
CA GLU A 179 -10.51 2.60 -11.18
C GLU A 179 -9.48 1.46 -11.07
N GLN A 180 -8.18 1.77 -10.96
CA GLN A 180 -7.14 0.75 -10.68
C GLN A 180 -7.22 0.19 -9.25
N VAL A 181 -7.77 0.95 -8.30
CA VAL A 181 -7.98 0.50 -6.91
C VAL A 181 -9.28 -0.29 -6.79
N THR A 182 -10.36 0.16 -7.43
CA THR A 182 -11.71 -0.44 -7.30
C THR A 182 -11.97 -1.62 -8.24
N THR A 183 -11.47 -1.57 -9.47
CA THR A 183 -11.77 -2.58 -10.52
C THR A 183 -10.53 -3.27 -11.07
N GLY A 184 -9.34 -2.78 -10.74
CA GLY A 184 -8.07 -3.22 -11.36
C GLY A 184 -7.89 -2.76 -12.81
N ALA A 185 -8.86 -2.08 -13.42
CA ALA A 185 -8.80 -1.63 -14.80
C ALA A 185 -7.70 -0.57 -14.99
N ALA A 186 -6.81 -0.81 -15.95
CA ALA A 186 -5.83 0.16 -16.40
C ALA A 186 -6.23 0.73 -17.77
N THR A 187 -6.34 2.06 -17.86
CA THR A 187 -6.77 2.76 -19.07
C THR A 187 -5.92 4.01 -19.31
N ALA A 188 -5.98 4.58 -20.51
CA ALA A 188 -5.33 5.85 -20.83
C ALA A 188 -5.75 6.99 -19.87
N ARG A 189 -7.01 6.98 -19.42
CA ARG A 189 -7.57 7.91 -18.43
C ARG A 189 -7.02 7.67 -17.02
N GLY A 190 -6.55 6.46 -16.73
CA GLY A 190 -5.82 6.13 -15.50
C GLY A 190 -4.41 6.71 -15.50
N ASP A 191 -3.66 6.53 -16.59
CA ASP A 191 -2.34 7.15 -16.75
C ASP A 191 -2.42 8.70 -16.72
N VAL A 192 -3.51 9.29 -17.24
CA VAL A 192 -3.80 10.74 -17.12
C VAL A 192 -4.02 11.15 -15.65
N TYR A 193 -4.72 10.35 -14.84
CA TYR A 193 -4.87 10.62 -13.41
C TYR A 193 -3.51 10.57 -12.70
N SER A 194 -2.75 9.50 -12.90
CA SER A 194 -1.42 9.32 -12.31
C SER A 194 -0.46 10.45 -12.72
N ALA A 195 -0.46 10.86 -13.99
CA ALA A 195 0.29 12.02 -14.47
C ALA A 195 -0.22 13.35 -13.85
N GLY A 196 -1.52 13.47 -13.57
CA GLY A 196 -2.08 14.60 -12.81
C GLY A 196 -1.59 14.67 -11.36
N ILE A 197 -1.41 13.51 -10.71
CA ILE A 197 -0.78 13.42 -9.39
C ILE A 197 0.71 13.82 -9.45
N VAL A 198 1.45 13.39 -10.47
CA VAL A 198 2.85 13.84 -10.67
C VAL A 198 2.92 15.35 -10.95
N LEU A 199 1.96 15.94 -11.68
CA LEU A 199 1.89 17.39 -11.84
C LEU A 199 1.58 18.11 -10.51
N TYR A 200 0.66 17.59 -9.69
CA TYR A 200 0.42 18.11 -8.33
C TYR A 200 1.70 18.07 -7.48
N GLU A 201 2.39 16.93 -7.44
CA GLU A 201 3.59 16.74 -6.63
C GLU A 201 4.75 17.61 -7.12
N THR A 202 4.96 17.75 -8.44
CA THR A 202 6.01 18.64 -8.96
C THR A 202 5.76 20.10 -8.62
N LEU A 203 4.50 20.55 -8.53
CA LEU A 203 4.15 21.93 -8.14
C LEU A 203 4.20 22.17 -6.63
N THR A 204 3.99 21.14 -5.80
CA THR A 204 3.85 21.28 -4.33
C THR A 204 4.97 20.61 -3.52
N GLY A 205 5.87 19.87 -4.17
CA GLY A 205 6.91 19.04 -3.58
C GLY A 205 6.40 17.75 -2.92
N ASN A 206 5.09 17.49 -2.93
CA ASN A 206 4.46 16.46 -2.10
C ASN A 206 3.24 15.84 -2.81
N ALA A 207 3.11 14.51 -2.83
CA ALA A 207 1.87 13.86 -3.30
C ALA A 207 0.64 14.31 -2.46
N PRO A 208 -0.56 14.45 -3.06
CA PRO A 208 -1.74 15.04 -2.42
C PRO A 208 -2.32 14.18 -1.28
N TYR A 209 -2.09 12.87 -1.33
CA TYR A 209 -2.47 11.95 -0.27
C TYR A 209 -1.22 11.32 0.36
N ARG A 210 -1.15 11.40 1.68
CA ARG A 210 -0.18 10.72 2.53
C ARG A 210 -0.89 10.02 3.67
N GLY A 211 -0.24 9.00 4.21
CA GLY A 211 -0.67 8.20 5.35
C GLY A 211 0.22 6.98 5.50
N ASP A 212 0.34 6.46 6.72
CA ASP A 212 1.34 5.43 7.09
C ASP A 212 0.97 4.02 6.60
N ASN A 213 -0.19 3.89 5.95
CA ASN A 213 -0.72 2.65 5.42
C ASN A 213 -1.05 2.82 3.93
N ALA A 214 -0.50 1.93 3.10
CA ALA A 214 -0.76 1.94 1.66
C ALA A 214 -2.26 1.84 1.31
N LEU A 215 -3.05 1.14 2.15
CA LEU A 215 -4.50 1.02 1.97
C LEU A 215 -5.26 2.32 2.26
N SER A 216 -4.80 3.18 3.19
CA SER A 216 -5.49 4.45 3.44
C SER A 216 -5.25 5.45 2.30
N VAL A 217 -4.02 5.50 1.77
CA VAL A 217 -3.72 6.29 0.55
C VAL A 217 -4.57 5.82 -0.63
N ALA A 218 -4.64 4.51 -0.88
CA ALA A 218 -5.50 3.95 -1.92
C ALA A 218 -7.00 4.25 -1.70
N TYR A 219 -7.48 4.20 -0.45
CA TYR A 219 -8.86 4.58 -0.12
C TYR A 219 -9.14 6.06 -0.42
N ARG A 220 -8.19 6.97 -0.14
CA ARG A 220 -8.34 8.40 -0.45
C ARG A 220 -8.39 8.67 -1.94
N HIS A 221 -7.60 7.97 -2.77
CA HIS A 221 -7.76 8.03 -4.24
C HIS A 221 -9.16 7.64 -4.74
N VAL A 222 -9.90 6.80 -4.00
CA VAL A 222 -11.26 6.36 -4.35
C VAL A 222 -12.35 7.29 -3.80
N ASN A 223 -12.13 7.92 -2.64
CA ASN A 223 -13.19 8.62 -1.89
C ASN A 223 -12.99 10.15 -1.80
N ASP A 224 -11.75 10.63 -1.74
CA ASP A 224 -11.44 12.06 -1.66
C ASP A 224 -11.34 12.68 -3.07
N ASP A 225 -11.54 14.00 -3.18
CA ASP A 225 -11.11 14.76 -4.36
C ASP A 225 -9.69 15.31 -4.11
N VAL A 226 -8.87 15.40 -5.17
CA VAL A 226 -7.53 15.97 -5.06
C VAL A 226 -7.66 17.49 -4.96
N PRO A 227 -7.06 18.14 -3.94
CA PRO A 227 -7.16 19.60 -3.78
C PRO A 227 -6.43 20.34 -4.91
N PRO A 228 -6.75 21.62 -5.16
CA PRO A 228 -5.92 22.46 -6.02
C PRO A 228 -4.52 22.64 -5.40
N PRO A 229 -3.42 22.47 -6.16
CA PRO A 229 -2.05 22.76 -5.72
C PRO A 229 -1.88 24.07 -4.94
N SER A 230 -2.56 25.15 -5.32
CA SER A 230 -2.49 26.45 -4.64
C SER A 230 -2.98 26.45 -3.18
N ALA A 231 -3.77 25.45 -2.77
CA ALA A 231 -4.15 25.25 -1.36
C ALA A 231 -2.98 24.73 -0.49
N THR A 232 -1.94 24.16 -1.11
CA THR A 232 -0.71 23.73 -0.43
C THR A 232 0.43 24.72 -0.63
N VAL A 233 0.59 25.28 -1.84
CA VAL A 233 1.63 26.27 -2.17
C VAL A 233 0.98 27.52 -2.78
N PRO A 234 0.71 28.56 -1.97
CA PRO A 234 0.12 29.81 -2.45
C PRO A 234 0.94 30.46 -3.57
N GLY A 235 0.26 31.01 -4.57
CA GLY A 235 0.88 31.67 -5.73
C GLY A 235 0.99 30.80 -6.98
N ILE A 236 0.59 29.53 -6.93
CA ILE A 236 0.36 28.73 -8.15
C ILE A 236 -0.80 29.36 -8.96
N PRO A 237 -0.65 29.57 -10.28
CA PRO A 237 -1.71 30.12 -11.12
C PRO A 237 -2.96 29.22 -11.21
N PRO A 238 -4.20 29.77 -11.09
CA PRO A 238 -5.43 28.99 -11.12
C PRO A 238 -5.63 28.09 -12.36
N MET A 239 -5.07 28.46 -13.51
CA MET A 239 -5.14 27.61 -14.72
C MET A 239 -4.38 26.28 -14.57
N LEU A 240 -3.39 26.20 -13.67
CA LEU A 240 -2.72 24.94 -13.32
C LEU A 240 -3.52 24.17 -12.27
N ASP A 241 -4.19 24.85 -11.33
CA ASP A 241 -5.11 24.21 -10.38
C ASP A 241 -6.27 23.52 -11.12
N ASP A 242 -6.96 24.26 -11.99
CA ASP A 242 -8.06 23.75 -12.81
C ASP A 242 -7.63 22.57 -13.68
N LEU A 243 -6.39 22.57 -14.18
CA LEU A 243 -5.85 21.49 -15.00
C LEU A 243 -5.55 20.24 -14.15
N VAL A 244 -4.89 20.40 -13.00
CA VAL A 244 -4.61 19.28 -12.08
C VAL A 244 -5.91 18.66 -11.61
N VAL A 245 -6.83 19.45 -11.04
CA VAL A 245 -8.13 18.98 -10.52
C VAL A 245 -8.97 18.28 -11.59
N ARG A 246 -8.91 18.72 -12.85
CA ARG A 246 -9.58 18.06 -13.99
C ARG A 246 -8.97 16.70 -14.33
N CYS A 247 -7.64 16.59 -14.32
CA CYS A 247 -6.95 15.33 -14.59
C CYS A 247 -7.10 14.32 -13.45
N THR A 248 -7.21 14.80 -12.21
CA THR A 248 -7.34 13.96 -11.00
C THR A 248 -8.78 13.76 -10.51
N ARG A 249 -9.80 13.97 -11.36
CA ARG A 249 -11.20 13.66 -10.99
C ARG A 249 -11.39 12.17 -10.72
N ARG A 250 -12.17 11.83 -9.69
CA ARG A 250 -12.54 10.44 -9.38
C ARG A 250 -13.19 9.74 -10.60
N GLU A 251 -14.15 10.39 -11.25
CA GLU A 251 -14.76 9.87 -12.48
C GLU A 251 -13.80 9.93 -13.66
N ALA A 252 -13.42 8.76 -14.21
CA ALA A 252 -12.49 8.67 -15.34
C ALA A 252 -12.98 9.39 -16.59
N GLY A 253 -14.29 9.41 -16.86
CA GLY A 253 -14.90 10.07 -18.03
C GLY A 253 -14.70 11.59 -18.07
N ALA A 254 -14.58 12.23 -16.89
CA ALA A 254 -14.46 13.68 -16.74
C ALA A 254 -13.01 14.22 -16.85
N ARG A 255 -12.02 13.33 -17.03
CA ARG A 255 -10.60 13.65 -17.28
C ARG A 255 -10.34 13.91 -18.79
N PRO A 256 -9.17 14.44 -19.18
CA PRO A 256 -8.69 14.31 -20.57
C PRO A 256 -8.68 12.84 -21.03
N ALA A 257 -8.87 12.60 -22.34
CA ALA A 257 -9.07 11.25 -22.87
C ALA A 257 -7.79 10.38 -22.83
N ASP A 258 -6.63 10.98 -23.07
CA ASP A 258 -5.32 10.35 -23.11
C ASP A 258 -4.20 11.37 -22.81
N GLY A 259 -2.94 10.92 -22.82
CA GLY A 259 -1.78 11.78 -22.59
C GLY A 259 -1.56 12.85 -23.65
N ALA A 260 -2.06 12.68 -24.89
CA ALA A 260 -1.97 13.70 -25.93
C ALA A 260 -3.00 14.82 -25.73
N ALA A 261 -4.22 14.49 -25.30
CA ALA A 261 -5.22 15.48 -24.88
C ALA A 261 -4.72 16.31 -23.69
N PHE A 262 -4.17 15.65 -22.66
CA PHE A 262 -3.57 16.34 -21.52
C PHE A 262 -2.35 17.19 -21.94
N LEU A 263 -1.50 16.71 -22.86
CA LEU A 263 -0.40 17.52 -23.40
C LEU A 263 -0.90 18.81 -24.09
N MET A 264 -1.97 18.74 -24.88
CA MET A 264 -2.56 19.91 -25.53
C MET A 264 -3.09 20.93 -24.50
N GLU A 265 -3.77 20.46 -23.45
CA GLU A 265 -4.25 21.33 -22.37
C GLU A 265 -3.08 21.97 -21.59
N LEU A 266 -2.03 21.21 -21.27
CA LEU A 266 -0.83 21.73 -20.59
C LEU A 266 -0.09 22.77 -21.45
N GLN A 267 0.05 22.53 -22.75
CA GLN A 267 0.65 23.48 -23.69
C GLN A 267 -0.19 24.75 -23.88
N HIS A 268 -1.52 24.65 -23.81
CA HIS A 268 -2.40 25.81 -23.78
C HIS A 268 -2.20 26.63 -22.51
N VAL A 269 -2.20 25.99 -21.33
CA VAL A 269 -1.94 26.66 -20.04
C VAL A 269 -0.57 27.33 -20.01
N ARG A 270 0.50 26.67 -20.49
CA ARG A 270 1.83 27.29 -20.63
C ARG A 270 1.78 28.59 -21.44
N THR A 271 1.10 28.55 -22.58
CA THR A 271 1.02 29.68 -23.52
C THR A 271 0.19 30.83 -22.94
N ALA A 272 -0.98 30.53 -22.36
CA ALA A 272 -1.84 31.53 -21.73
C ALA A 272 -1.16 32.24 -20.54
N LEU A 273 -0.40 31.49 -19.74
CA LEU A 273 0.39 32.02 -18.61
C LEU A 273 1.76 32.59 -19.02
N ASN A 274 2.12 32.56 -20.32
CA ASN A 274 3.43 32.99 -20.85
C ASN A 274 4.64 32.38 -20.13
N LEU A 275 4.55 31.12 -19.67
CA LEU A 275 5.63 30.49 -18.89
C LEU A 275 6.86 30.21 -19.77
N PRO A 276 8.08 30.62 -19.35
CA PRO A 276 9.29 30.39 -20.12
C PRO A 276 9.64 28.91 -20.22
N ARG A 277 10.15 28.47 -21.38
CA ARG A 277 10.72 27.11 -21.51
C ARG A 277 12.04 27.05 -20.76
N MET A 278 12.05 26.41 -19.60
CA MET A 278 13.27 26.16 -18.83
C MET A 278 13.90 24.82 -19.25
N ARG A 279 15.23 24.75 -19.22
CA ARG A 279 15.96 23.49 -19.35
C ARG A 279 15.81 22.72 -18.03
N VAL A 280 15.42 21.46 -18.10
CA VAL A 280 15.35 20.60 -16.90
C VAL A 280 16.77 20.43 -16.35
N PRO A 281 17.04 20.77 -15.08
CA PRO A 281 18.33 20.48 -14.47
C PRO A 281 18.45 18.98 -14.28
N VAL A 282 19.64 18.43 -14.55
CA VAL A 282 19.97 17.06 -14.14
C VAL A 282 20.41 17.17 -12.67
N PRO A 283 19.77 16.46 -11.74
CA PRO A 283 20.25 16.39 -10.35
C PRO A 283 21.70 15.93 -10.31
N THR A 284 22.44 16.34 -9.28
CA THR A 284 23.69 15.63 -8.99
C THR A 284 23.29 14.24 -8.51
N PRO A 285 23.75 13.13 -9.13
CA PRO A 285 23.44 11.81 -8.61
C PRO A 285 24.03 11.73 -7.21
N MET A 286 23.15 11.61 -6.21
CA MET A 286 23.56 11.27 -4.86
C MET A 286 24.40 10.00 -4.94
N PRO A 287 25.54 9.90 -4.22
CA PRO A 287 26.19 8.61 -4.08
C PRO A 287 25.18 7.70 -3.40
N ASP A 288 24.71 6.70 -4.14
CA ASP A 288 23.82 5.65 -3.63
C ASP A 288 24.44 5.02 -2.37
N GLU A 289 23.62 4.49 -1.47
CA GLU A 289 24.11 3.78 -0.28
C GLU A 289 24.95 2.58 -0.75
N THR A 290 26.24 2.83 -0.89
CA THR A 290 27.21 1.84 -1.31
C THR A 290 27.30 0.86 -0.16
N ILE A 291 26.50 -0.20 -0.24
CA ILE A 291 26.56 -1.36 0.64
C ILE A 291 28.02 -1.77 0.63
N ALA A 292 28.71 -1.45 1.72
CA ALA A 292 30.12 -1.73 1.87
C ALA A 292 30.26 -3.25 1.86
N VAL A 293 30.61 -3.80 0.70
CA VAL A 293 31.17 -5.15 0.61
C VAL A 293 32.35 -5.12 1.57
N PRO A 294 32.33 -5.93 2.65
CA PRO A 294 33.34 -5.83 3.69
C PRO A 294 34.70 -6.11 3.03
N ASP A 295 35.55 -5.09 2.98
CA ASP A 295 36.87 -5.19 2.40
C ASP A 295 37.65 -6.26 3.17
N VAL A 296 38.07 -7.31 2.47
CA VAL A 296 38.85 -8.41 3.06
C VAL A 296 40.28 -7.90 3.18
N GLY A 297 40.48 -7.11 4.23
CA GLY A 297 41.50 -6.08 4.29
C GLY A 297 42.89 -6.53 3.94
N THR A 298 43.42 -5.98 2.85
CA THR A 298 44.85 -6.05 2.51
C THR A 298 45.53 -4.79 3.02
N THR A 299 46.24 -4.90 4.15
CA THR A 299 46.93 -3.77 4.77
C THR A 299 48.07 -3.25 3.89
N SER A 300 48.13 -1.93 3.69
CA SER A 300 49.19 -1.29 2.92
C SER A 300 50.54 -1.32 3.65
N GLY A 301 51.42 -2.24 3.25
CA GLY A 301 52.84 -2.27 3.61
C GLY A 301 53.72 -1.91 2.43
N VAL A 302 54.15 -0.65 2.32
CA VAL A 302 54.97 -0.16 1.18
C VAL A 302 56.45 -0.55 1.35
N LEU A 303 57.00 -1.31 0.41
CA LEU A 303 58.42 -1.30 0.01
C LEU A 303 58.56 -1.72 -1.49
N PRO A 304 59.67 -1.39 -2.19
CA PRO A 304 59.66 -1.20 -3.65
C PRO A 304 59.98 -2.42 -4.53
N VAL A 305 59.63 -2.28 -5.81
CA VAL A 305 59.76 -3.28 -6.89
C VAL A 305 61.14 -3.25 -7.58
N PRO A 306 61.82 -4.41 -7.75
CA PRO A 306 62.82 -4.62 -8.80
C PRO A 306 62.19 -5.18 -10.11
N PRO A 307 62.76 -4.90 -11.30
CA PRO A 307 62.09 -5.13 -12.58
C PRO A 307 62.16 -6.57 -13.13
N ARG A 308 61.39 -6.81 -14.20
CA ARG A 308 61.20 -8.11 -14.90
C ARG A 308 62.49 -8.76 -15.39
N GLY A 309 62.59 -10.09 -15.20
CA GLY A 309 63.37 -11.00 -16.02
C GLY A 309 62.46 -11.89 -16.88
N ALA A 310 62.97 -12.42 -18.00
CA ALA A 310 62.25 -13.28 -18.94
C ALA A 310 62.57 -14.79 -18.71
N PRO A 311 61.80 -15.74 -19.26
CA PRO A 311 61.80 -17.14 -18.80
C PRO A 311 62.78 -18.08 -19.55
N PRO A 312 63.25 -19.10 -18.85
CA PRO A 312 63.44 -20.47 -19.36
C PRO A 312 62.77 -21.51 -18.40
N GLU A 313 62.62 -22.81 -18.67
CA GLU A 313 62.63 -23.64 -19.90
C GLU A 313 61.89 -24.96 -19.59
N VAL A 314 61.73 -25.86 -20.56
CA VAL A 314 61.14 -27.20 -20.36
C VAL A 314 62.23 -28.26 -20.34
N HIS A 315 62.29 -29.11 -19.29
CA HIS A 315 62.97 -30.41 -19.34
C HIS A 315 62.41 -31.45 -18.35
N ASP A 316 61.71 -32.43 -18.92
CA ASP A 316 61.80 -33.90 -18.79
C ASP A 316 62.44 -34.65 -17.59
N GLY A 317 62.00 -35.91 -17.41
CA GLY A 317 62.52 -36.93 -16.47
C GLY A 317 61.64 -37.14 -15.20
N GLN A 318 61.09 -38.33 -14.87
CA GLN A 318 61.67 -39.65 -14.56
C GLN A 318 62.43 -39.69 -13.20
N ASP A 319 62.28 -40.68 -12.30
CA ASP A 319 61.49 -41.93 -12.37
C ASP A 319 61.20 -42.61 -10.99
N VAL A 320 60.37 -43.67 -11.01
CA VAL A 320 60.06 -44.79 -10.05
C VAL A 320 60.33 -44.72 -8.52
N LEU A 321 59.41 -45.32 -7.72
CA LEU A 321 59.63 -46.59 -6.96
C LEU A 321 58.36 -47.14 -6.25
N GLU A 322 58.12 -48.46 -6.41
CA GLU A 322 57.52 -49.53 -5.54
C GLU A 322 56.45 -49.24 -4.42
N THR A 323 55.61 -50.19 -3.94
CA THR A 323 55.72 -51.68 -3.85
C THR A 323 54.35 -52.45 -3.78
N ALA A 324 54.33 -53.69 -4.31
CA ALA A 324 53.66 -54.94 -3.80
C ALA A 324 52.11 -55.17 -3.63
N VAL A 325 51.58 -56.15 -4.41
CA VAL A 325 50.68 -57.35 -4.12
C VAL A 325 49.47 -57.22 -3.11
N VAL A 326 48.27 -57.84 -3.18
CA VAL A 326 47.69 -59.14 -3.66
C VAL A 326 46.19 -58.92 -4.00
N ALA A 327 45.60 -59.13 -5.19
CA ALA A 327 45.34 -60.31 -6.05
C ALA A 327 44.16 -61.25 -5.64
N HIS A 328 43.03 -61.22 -6.39
CA HIS A 328 42.19 -62.38 -6.81
C HIS A 328 41.14 -62.02 -7.89
N ALA A 329 40.75 -63.01 -8.73
CA ALA A 329 39.77 -62.97 -9.83
C ALA A 329 39.41 -64.46 -10.20
N PRO A 330 38.77 -64.85 -11.34
CA PRO A 330 38.04 -64.13 -12.40
C PRO A 330 36.70 -64.80 -12.86
N GLY A 331 36.07 -64.31 -13.95
CA GLY A 331 35.11 -65.06 -14.80
C GLY A 331 33.81 -64.29 -15.16
N SER A 332 33.19 -64.40 -16.35
CA SER A 332 33.57 -65.11 -17.60
C SER A 332 32.75 -64.59 -18.82
N THR A 333 33.34 -64.61 -20.04
CA THR A 333 32.72 -64.74 -21.41
C THR A 333 31.47 -63.91 -21.81
N ALA A 334 31.46 -63.06 -22.86
CA ALA A 334 31.54 -63.32 -24.32
C ALA A 334 30.24 -63.89 -24.97
N ALA A 335 29.80 -63.60 -26.23
CA ALA A 335 30.19 -62.60 -27.25
C ALA A 335 29.25 -62.60 -28.51
N HIS A 336 29.37 -61.56 -29.37
CA HIS A 336 29.04 -61.50 -30.84
C HIS A 336 27.57 -61.39 -31.36
N ALA A 337 27.45 -61.01 -32.65
CA ALA A 337 26.25 -60.69 -33.48
C ALA A 337 26.45 -61.29 -34.93
N PRO A 338 25.79 -60.89 -36.05
CA PRO A 338 24.61 -60.03 -36.35
C PRO A 338 23.58 -60.66 -37.36
N GLY A 339 22.63 -59.87 -37.92
CA GLY A 339 21.76 -60.29 -39.05
C GLY A 339 20.80 -59.20 -39.59
N SER A 340 20.41 -59.26 -40.87
CA SER A 340 19.56 -58.25 -41.60
C SER A 340 18.74 -58.95 -42.71
N PRO A 341 17.97 -58.28 -43.63
CA PRO A 341 17.17 -57.03 -43.60
C PRO A 341 15.70 -57.31 -44.08
N VAL A 342 14.92 -56.26 -44.47
CA VAL A 342 13.91 -56.18 -45.60
C VAL A 342 12.75 -55.19 -45.33
N ALA A 343 12.22 -54.56 -46.39
CA ALA A 343 11.01 -53.71 -46.52
C ALA A 343 10.48 -53.86 -47.98
N PRO A 344 9.45 -53.13 -48.54
CA PRO A 344 8.65 -51.99 -48.03
C PRO A 344 7.15 -51.88 -48.51
N VAL A 345 6.49 -50.72 -48.28
CA VAL A 345 5.30 -50.10 -48.97
C VAL A 345 3.86 -50.73 -48.86
N PRO A 346 2.73 -50.03 -49.23
CA PRO A 346 1.53 -50.00 -48.37
C PRO A 346 0.13 -50.11 -49.07
N GLY A 347 -0.95 -49.82 -48.31
CA GLY A 347 -2.31 -49.46 -48.78
C GLY A 347 -3.28 -49.26 -47.59
N GLY A 348 -4.43 -48.59 -47.68
CA GLY A 348 -5.01 -47.78 -48.77
C GLY A 348 -6.55 -47.79 -48.74
N MET A 349 -7.19 -46.60 -48.76
CA MET A 349 -8.67 -46.39 -48.81
C MET A 349 -9.49 -46.93 -47.62
N ALA A 350 -10.82 -46.72 -47.51
CA ALA A 350 -11.69 -45.51 -47.59
C ALA A 350 -13.16 -45.93 -47.34
N ALA A 351 -14.06 -44.99 -46.99
CA ALA A 351 -15.53 -45.18 -46.93
C ALA A 351 -16.03 -46.18 -45.85
N GLN A 352 -17.32 -46.27 -45.45
CA GLN A 352 -18.50 -45.40 -45.57
C GLN A 352 -19.50 -45.71 -44.42
N ALA A 353 -20.53 -44.89 -44.22
CA ALA A 353 -21.65 -45.19 -43.30
C ALA A 353 -22.75 -46.05 -43.96
N PRO A 354 -23.55 -46.77 -43.16
CA PRO A 354 -24.94 -46.36 -42.86
C PRO A 354 -25.18 -46.32 -41.32
N GLY A 355 -26.26 -45.76 -40.73
CA GLY A 355 -27.61 -45.43 -41.22
C GLY A 355 -28.63 -46.39 -40.58
N GLY A 356 -29.66 -45.98 -39.83
CA GLY A 356 -30.05 -44.63 -39.35
C GLY A 356 -31.40 -44.62 -38.60
N ALA A 357 -31.90 -43.42 -38.24
CA ALA A 357 -33.22 -43.12 -37.59
C ALA A 357 -33.38 -43.65 -36.12
N VAL A 358 -34.32 -43.23 -35.27
CA VAL A 358 -35.64 -42.54 -35.41
C VAL A 358 -35.92 -41.56 -34.23
N ASN A 359 -36.75 -40.51 -34.47
CA ASN A 359 -37.50 -39.64 -33.54
C ASN A 359 -36.88 -38.41 -32.81
N THR A 360 -37.65 -37.31 -32.88
CA THR A 360 -37.63 -36.05 -32.10
C THR A 360 -39.09 -35.80 -31.61
N PRO A 361 -39.40 -34.87 -30.68
CA PRO A 361 -39.48 -33.40 -30.88
C PRO A 361 -38.72 -32.62 -29.77
N GLY A 362 -38.55 -31.29 -29.72
CA GLY A 362 -39.17 -30.10 -30.35
C GLY A 362 -39.34 -29.04 -29.23
N HIS A 363 -39.27 -27.71 -29.39
CA HIS A 363 -39.16 -26.76 -30.52
C HIS A 363 -37.81 -25.97 -30.40
N GLY A 364 -37.36 -25.06 -31.28
CA GLY A 364 -38.03 -24.11 -32.20
C GLY A 364 -38.29 -22.77 -31.47
N VAL A 365 -37.99 -21.59 -32.02
CA VAL A 365 -37.67 -21.20 -33.41
C VAL A 365 -36.66 -20.02 -33.42
N ALA A 366 -35.92 -19.83 -34.51
CA ALA A 366 -35.18 -18.62 -34.84
C ALA A 366 -35.29 -18.31 -36.35
N SER A 367 -35.15 -17.04 -36.77
CA SER A 367 -34.48 -16.58 -38.02
C SER A 367 -34.78 -15.11 -38.39
N ALA A 368 -33.83 -14.48 -39.09
CA ALA A 368 -34.00 -13.30 -39.96
C ALA A 368 -34.10 -13.81 -41.44
N PRO A 369 -33.70 -13.13 -42.55
CA PRO A 369 -33.28 -11.73 -42.79
C PRO A 369 -33.88 -11.11 -44.10
N GLY A 370 -33.40 -9.90 -44.49
CA GLY A 370 -33.25 -9.51 -45.91
C GLY A 370 -33.80 -8.13 -46.35
N GLY A 371 -33.08 -7.44 -47.25
CA GLY A 371 -33.60 -6.29 -48.04
C GLY A 371 -32.73 -5.02 -48.10
N THR A 372 -32.45 -4.51 -49.31
CA THR A 372 -31.82 -3.20 -49.68
C THR A 372 -32.45 -2.73 -51.02
N PRO A 373 -32.11 -1.60 -51.71
CA PRO A 373 -31.19 -0.47 -51.43
C PRO A 373 -31.73 0.97 -51.81
N VAL A 374 -30.86 2.00 -51.75
CA VAL A 374 -30.80 3.35 -52.44
C VAL A 374 -31.98 4.36 -52.48
N GLN A 375 -31.67 5.64 -52.16
CA GLN A 375 -31.69 6.79 -53.11
C GLN A 375 -31.02 8.07 -52.53
N ASP A 376 -30.64 9.02 -53.39
CA ASP A 376 -29.78 10.19 -53.10
C ASP A 376 -30.51 11.56 -53.06
N LEU A 377 -29.85 12.58 -52.47
CA LEU A 377 -29.72 14.02 -52.89
C LEU A 377 -29.86 15.09 -51.78
N ASP A 378 -28.87 16.00 -51.72
CA ASP A 378 -28.81 17.30 -51.00
C ASP A 378 -29.46 18.46 -51.85
N PRO A 379 -29.38 19.79 -51.54
CA PRO A 379 -28.72 20.52 -50.43
C PRO A 379 -29.45 21.77 -49.83
N GLU A 380 -28.77 22.40 -48.85
CA GLU A 380 -28.79 23.83 -48.40
C GLU A 380 -30.05 24.56 -47.84
N ALA A 381 -29.92 25.04 -46.58
CA ALA A 381 -30.40 26.34 -46.08
C ALA A 381 -29.66 26.72 -44.76
N THR A 382 -29.67 28.00 -44.34
CA THR A 382 -28.63 28.56 -43.42
C THR A 382 -29.18 29.51 -42.33
N VAL A 383 -28.39 29.76 -41.25
CA VAL A 383 -28.40 30.94 -40.31
C VAL A 383 -29.08 30.84 -38.91
N ARG A 384 -28.22 30.69 -37.87
CA ARG A 384 -28.09 31.41 -36.55
C ARG A 384 -29.27 31.69 -35.55
N VAL A 385 -29.05 31.20 -34.29
CA VAL A 385 -28.93 31.95 -32.99
C VAL A 385 -30.18 32.40 -32.15
N ARG A 386 -30.32 31.78 -30.94
CA ARG A 386 -30.83 32.30 -29.61
C ARG A 386 -32.29 32.85 -29.50
N PRO A 387 -32.79 33.21 -28.29
CA PRO A 387 -32.70 32.58 -26.95
C PRO A 387 -34.10 32.46 -26.24
N VAL A 388 -34.17 31.89 -25.02
CA VAL A 388 -35.31 32.08 -24.07
C VAL A 388 -34.80 32.12 -22.61
N GLU A 389 -35.44 32.93 -21.76
CA GLU A 389 -35.16 33.09 -20.31
C GLU A 389 -36.37 32.71 -19.42
N SER A 390 -36.21 32.85 -18.10
CA SER A 390 -37.14 32.46 -17.02
C SER A 390 -38.49 33.22 -16.95
N PRO A 391 -39.54 32.64 -16.31
CA PRO A 391 -40.72 33.37 -15.83
C PRO A 391 -40.55 33.92 -14.39
N VAL A 392 -41.46 34.83 -13.95
CA VAL A 392 -41.28 35.72 -12.78
C VAL A 392 -42.59 35.98 -12.01
N ALA A 393 -42.52 36.07 -10.66
CA ALA A 393 -43.39 36.87 -9.76
C ALA A 393 -42.65 37.06 -8.40
N SER A 394 -42.43 38.24 -7.81
CA SER A 394 -43.31 39.37 -7.41
C SER A 394 -44.19 39.04 -6.19
N ALA A 395 -44.19 39.75 -5.05
CA ALA A 395 -43.39 40.88 -4.51
C ALA A 395 -43.60 40.92 -2.94
N GLN A 396 -43.33 41.93 -2.08
CA GLN A 396 -42.90 43.34 -2.19
C GLN A 396 -42.42 43.90 -0.81
N ALA A 397 -41.69 45.04 -0.82
CA ALA A 397 -41.70 46.16 0.16
C ALA A 397 -40.94 46.14 1.52
N MET A 398 -40.43 47.35 1.84
CA MET A 398 -39.97 47.93 3.13
C MET A 398 -38.60 47.55 3.75
N ALA A 399 -38.00 48.58 4.37
CA ALA A 399 -36.78 48.61 5.18
C ALA A 399 -36.78 49.93 6.01
N PRO A 400 -35.84 50.17 6.94
CA PRO A 400 -35.17 49.27 7.88
C PRO A 400 -35.50 49.63 9.36
N GLY A 401 -35.21 48.73 10.32
CA GLY A 401 -35.51 48.95 11.76
C GLY A 401 -34.50 48.30 12.71
N GLN A 402 -34.35 48.84 13.92
CA GLN A 402 -33.29 48.50 14.88
C GLN A 402 -33.76 47.64 16.08
N SER A 403 -32.83 46.82 16.58
CA SER A 403 -32.59 46.48 18.01
C SER A 403 -33.55 45.57 18.81
N ALA A 404 -32.94 44.92 19.81
CA ALA A 404 -33.48 44.46 21.11
C ALA A 404 -34.32 43.15 21.18
N THR A 405 -34.36 42.36 22.27
CA THR A 405 -33.46 42.21 23.47
C THR A 405 -33.87 40.97 24.32
N VAL A 406 -32.93 40.03 24.58
CA VAL A 406 -32.85 39.12 25.77
C VAL A 406 -34.03 38.08 25.88
N VAL A 407 -33.94 36.87 26.50
CA VAL A 407 -33.89 36.50 27.93
C VAL A 407 -33.39 35.04 28.14
N ARG A 408 -32.58 34.86 29.20
CA ARG A 408 -32.29 33.70 30.11
C ARG A 408 -33.15 32.40 30.03
N HIS A 409 -32.74 31.23 30.60
CA HIS A 409 -31.81 30.99 31.73
C HIS A 409 -31.08 29.62 31.68
N VAL A 410 -29.95 29.51 32.39
CA VAL A 410 -29.19 28.26 32.68
C VAL A 410 -29.47 27.78 34.12
N PRO A 411 -29.45 26.47 34.41
CA PRO A 411 -28.54 25.94 35.46
C PRO A 411 -27.95 24.55 35.11
N ASN A 412 -26.88 24.01 35.71
CA ASN A 412 -25.75 24.52 36.52
C ASN A 412 -24.71 23.36 36.65
N GLY A 413 -23.41 23.63 36.89
CA GLY A 413 -22.48 22.58 37.38
C GLY A 413 -21.01 22.62 36.96
N PHE A 414 -20.21 23.45 37.64
CA PHE A 414 -18.73 23.44 37.69
C PHE A 414 -18.13 22.04 37.99
N SER A 415 -16.85 21.70 37.72
CA SER A 415 -15.62 22.41 37.26
C SER A 415 -14.67 21.34 36.63
N ALA A 416 -13.38 21.49 36.29
CA ALA A 416 -12.29 22.50 36.25
C ALA A 416 -11.14 21.89 35.40
N ALA A 417 -10.05 22.54 34.98
CA ALA A 417 -9.70 23.94 34.65
C ALA A 417 -8.30 23.93 33.96
N GLY A 418 -7.85 25.03 33.33
CA GLY A 418 -6.52 25.13 32.69
C GLY A 418 -6.14 26.56 32.30
N PRO A 419 -4.83 26.88 32.10
CA PRO A 419 -4.34 28.24 31.91
C PRO A 419 -4.60 28.83 30.51
N GLN A 420 -4.32 30.13 30.38
CA GLN A 420 -4.84 31.00 29.31
C GLN A 420 -3.88 31.20 28.13
N GLY A 421 -4.45 31.52 26.97
CA GLY A 421 -4.25 32.88 26.44
C GLY A 421 -3.43 33.07 25.16
N THR A 422 -4.02 32.76 23.99
CA THR A 422 -3.91 33.65 22.80
C THR A 422 -4.92 33.31 21.72
N ARG A 423 -5.84 34.23 21.39
CA ARG A 423 -6.47 34.31 20.06
C ARG A 423 -6.90 35.75 19.75
N ALA A 424 -6.83 36.11 18.48
CA ALA A 424 -6.87 37.49 17.98
C ALA A 424 -8.18 38.26 18.22
N MET A 425 -8.04 39.59 18.33
CA MET A 425 -9.15 40.55 18.25
C MET A 425 -9.77 40.63 16.85
N LEU A 426 -11.00 41.14 16.78
CA LEU A 426 -11.76 41.31 15.53
C LEU A 426 -11.67 42.73 14.98
N ARG A 427 -12.01 42.87 13.69
CA ARG A 427 -11.72 44.05 12.85
C ARG A 427 -12.44 45.36 13.29
N SER A 428 -13.39 45.28 14.21
CA SER A 428 -14.22 46.40 14.70
C SER A 428 -13.53 47.34 15.69
N ASP A 429 -12.42 46.92 16.31
CA ASP A 429 -11.72 47.76 17.30
C ASP A 429 -10.68 48.69 16.66
N LEU A 430 -10.38 48.50 15.37
CA LEU A 430 -9.35 49.27 14.65
C LEU A 430 -9.79 50.71 14.33
N GLU A 431 -11.08 50.93 14.04
CA GLU A 431 -11.59 52.23 13.58
C GLU A 431 -11.57 53.30 14.69
N LYS A 432 -11.70 52.90 15.96
CA LYS A 432 -11.66 53.82 17.12
C LYS A 432 -10.27 54.38 17.43
N VAL A 433 -9.21 53.81 16.85
CA VAL A 433 -7.83 54.31 17.03
C VAL A 433 -7.51 55.41 16.00
N VAL A 434 -8.12 55.35 14.81
CA VAL A 434 -7.85 56.28 13.70
C VAL A 434 -8.26 57.72 14.02
N GLU A 435 -9.32 57.90 14.81
CA GLU A 435 -9.88 59.21 15.11
C GLU A 435 -9.13 59.99 16.22
N HIS A 436 -8.30 59.32 17.02
CA HIS A 436 -7.53 59.95 18.09
C HIS A 436 -6.14 60.46 17.65
N ALA A 437 -5.73 60.20 16.41
CA ALA A 437 -4.40 60.56 15.88
C ALA A 437 -4.34 61.94 15.18
N ARG A 438 -5.36 62.81 15.34
CA ARG A 438 -5.48 64.10 14.63
C ARG A 438 -5.04 65.34 15.42
N GLN A 439 -4.42 65.19 16.58
CA GLN A 439 -3.81 66.30 17.32
C GLN A 439 -2.35 65.99 17.70
N TYR A 440 -1.43 66.25 16.77
CA TYR A 440 -0.14 66.95 16.97
C TYR A 440 0.53 67.16 15.59
N PRO A 441 1.20 68.30 15.32
CA PRO A 441 1.82 68.58 14.01
C PRO A 441 3.17 67.85 13.83
N PRO A 442 3.62 67.63 12.57
CA PRO A 442 4.83 66.85 12.28
C PRO A 442 6.14 67.60 12.53
N VAL A 443 7.20 66.84 12.75
CA VAL A 443 8.61 67.30 12.69
C VAL A 443 9.26 66.59 11.51
N GLU A 444 9.87 67.35 10.60
CA GLU A 444 10.39 66.87 9.32
C GLU A 444 11.93 66.86 9.32
N TYR A 445 12.55 65.81 8.76
CA TYR A 445 14.00 65.65 8.68
C TYR A 445 14.55 66.10 7.30
N PRO A 446 15.76 66.69 7.22
CA PRO A 446 16.23 67.36 6.02
C PRO A 446 16.95 66.45 4.99
N PRO A 447 16.79 66.70 3.67
CA PRO A 447 17.66 66.18 2.60
C PRO A 447 18.89 67.09 2.36
N SER A 448 19.81 66.68 1.47
CA SER A 448 21.21 67.18 1.44
C SER A 448 21.62 68.03 0.22
N GLY A 449 21.72 69.36 0.39
CA GLY A 449 22.54 70.30 -0.43
C GLY A 449 22.12 70.55 -1.91
N PRO A 450 22.86 71.41 -2.67
CA PRO A 450 23.99 72.27 -2.31
C PRO A 450 23.82 73.80 -2.63
N LEU A 451 24.90 74.57 -2.39
CA LEU A 451 25.29 75.99 -2.67
C LEU A 451 24.62 76.74 -3.87
N PRO A 452 24.62 78.12 -3.97
CA PRO A 452 25.72 79.03 -3.57
C PRO A 452 25.45 80.55 -3.19
N TYR A 453 26.56 81.27 -2.91
CA TYR A 453 26.87 82.73 -3.07
C TYR A 453 26.20 83.90 -2.26
N ALA A 454 27.10 84.64 -1.56
CA ALA A 454 27.36 86.10 -1.63
C ALA A 454 26.71 87.17 -0.68
N THR A 455 27.61 87.90 0.01
CA THR A 455 27.61 89.34 0.40
C THR A 455 26.61 89.95 1.42
N GLY A 456 27.14 90.73 2.38
CA GLY A 456 26.39 91.68 3.23
C GLY A 456 27.08 92.06 4.56
N HIS A 457 27.42 93.35 4.75
CA HIS A 457 27.92 93.99 6.00
C HIS A 457 26.96 95.16 6.36
N PRO A 458 27.11 95.92 7.47
CA PRO A 458 27.30 95.62 8.91
C PRO A 458 26.19 96.38 9.73
N PRO A 459 26.36 96.96 10.96
CA PRO A 459 27.20 96.70 12.15
C PRO A 459 26.31 96.09 13.30
N THR A 460 26.43 96.23 14.64
CA THR A 460 27.19 96.99 15.70
C THR A 460 27.07 96.13 17.01
N GLY A 461 27.72 96.28 18.17
CA GLY A 461 28.58 97.31 18.81
C GLY A 461 27.80 98.25 19.77
N PRO A 462 28.34 98.76 20.91
CA PRO A 462 29.71 98.64 21.44
C PRO A 462 29.87 98.39 23.00
N GLN A 463 31.13 98.41 23.50
CA GLN A 463 31.58 98.58 24.91
C GLN A 463 31.38 97.43 25.94
N ALA A 464 32.17 97.25 27.03
CA ALA A 464 33.57 97.65 27.33
C ALA A 464 34.22 96.89 28.54
N VAL A 465 35.55 96.72 28.46
CA VAL A 465 36.66 96.43 29.44
C VAL A 465 36.55 96.88 30.94
N PRO A 466 37.47 96.53 31.90
CA PRO A 466 38.60 95.54 31.92
C PRO A 466 38.92 94.77 33.27
N ARG A 467 40.01 93.95 33.24
CA ARG A 467 41.04 93.66 34.30
C ARG A 467 40.86 92.49 35.32
N ALA A 468 41.99 92.10 35.93
CA ALA A 468 42.28 90.87 36.73
C ALA A 468 43.52 91.15 37.65
N PRO A 469 44.34 90.20 38.19
CA PRO A 469 44.17 88.76 38.53
C PRO A 469 44.68 88.36 39.96
N VAL A 470 44.36 87.17 40.50
CA VAL A 470 45.03 86.60 41.71
C VAL A 470 45.23 85.06 41.62
N ARG A 471 46.30 84.54 42.24
CA ARG A 471 46.72 83.11 42.37
C ARG A 471 46.99 82.80 43.87
N LYS A 472 47.05 81.57 44.41
CA LYS A 472 47.06 80.16 43.91
C LYS A 472 46.69 79.23 45.12
N ARG A 473 45.93 78.13 44.97
CA ARG A 473 46.10 76.85 45.74
C ARG A 473 45.16 75.71 45.28
N PRO A 474 45.51 74.41 45.48
CA PRO A 474 44.90 73.28 44.78
C PRO A 474 43.74 72.58 45.53
N ARG A 475 42.73 72.12 44.77
CA ARG A 475 41.62 71.25 45.23
C ARG A 475 41.31 70.09 44.26
N TRP A 476 42.29 69.67 43.48
CA TRP A 476 42.15 68.69 42.39
C TRP A 476 41.84 67.24 42.77
N LEU A 477 42.02 66.81 44.04
CA LEU A 477 41.79 65.40 44.42
C LEU A 477 40.31 64.97 44.39
N VAL A 478 39.39 65.85 44.81
CA VAL A 478 37.95 65.53 44.86
C VAL A 478 37.35 65.31 43.46
N PRO A 479 37.51 66.21 42.46
CA PRO A 479 36.97 65.97 41.12
C PRO A 479 37.63 64.77 40.41
N SER A 480 38.88 64.41 40.75
CA SER A 480 39.49 63.18 40.23
C SER A 480 38.83 61.92 40.79
N ILE A 481 38.53 61.87 42.10
CA ILE A 481 37.84 60.72 42.71
C ILE A 481 36.40 60.62 42.20
N VAL A 482 35.66 61.74 42.17
CA VAL A 482 34.30 61.75 41.60
C VAL A 482 34.33 61.40 40.10
N GLY A 483 35.32 61.90 39.36
CA GLY A 483 35.53 61.54 37.95
C GLY A 483 35.77 60.04 37.76
N VAL A 484 36.63 59.41 38.56
CA VAL A 484 36.87 57.96 38.51
C VAL A 484 35.65 57.15 38.96
N VAL A 485 34.90 57.59 39.97
CA VAL A 485 33.66 56.91 40.40
C VAL A 485 32.56 57.04 39.35
N VAL A 486 32.41 58.19 38.70
CA VAL A 486 31.47 58.36 37.58
C VAL A 486 31.92 57.57 36.36
N LEU A 487 33.22 57.55 36.03
CA LEU A 487 33.75 56.74 34.93
C LEU A 487 33.58 55.24 35.21
N ALA A 488 33.73 54.81 36.47
CA ALA A 488 33.47 53.43 36.89
C ALA A 488 31.98 53.10 36.82
N LEU A 489 31.08 53.96 37.32
CA LEU A 489 29.63 53.74 37.21
C LEU A 489 29.14 53.76 35.76
N VAL A 490 29.74 54.59 34.89
CA VAL A 490 29.49 54.61 33.45
C VAL A 490 30.08 53.37 32.77
N ALA A 491 31.28 52.91 33.13
CA ALA A 491 31.87 51.68 32.60
C ALA A 491 31.08 50.43 33.02
N THR A 492 30.71 50.31 34.29
CA THR A 492 29.83 49.25 34.81
C THR A 492 28.44 49.36 34.17
N GLY A 493 27.90 50.57 33.96
CA GLY A 493 26.65 50.79 33.25
C GLY A 493 26.70 50.36 31.79
N ILE A 494 27.78 50.69 31.07
CA ILE A 494 28.03 50.25 29.69
C ILE A 494 28.16 48.72 29.65
N TRP A 495 28.96 48.12 30.53
CA TRP A 495 29.13 46.66 30.63
C TRP A 495 27.80 45.94 30.92
N TRP A 496 26.97 46.51 31.80
CA TRP A 496 25.60 46.06 32.12
C TRP A 496 24.58 46.31 30.99
N PHE A 497 24.94 47.04 29.93
CA PHE A 497 24.12 47.29 28.75
C PHE A 497 24.66 46.65 27.46
N SER A 498 25.96 46.36 27.35
CA SER A 498 26.58 45.86 26.12
C SER A 498 26.86 44.35 26.11
N ASP A 499 27.26 43.76 27.25
CA ASP A 499 27.98 42.48 27.24
C ASP A 499 27.37 41.42 28.19
N GLY A 500 26.76 41.84 29.31
CA GLY A 500 26.32 40.91 30.37
C GLY A 500 24.92 40.27 30.24
N ARG A 501 24.13 40.62 29.21
CA ARG A 501 22.68 40.31 29.14
C ARG A 501 22.31 39.07 28.34
N TYR A 502 23.00 38.84 27.23
CA TYR A 502 22.71 37.74 26.32
C TYR A 502 23.58 36.54 26.66
N SER A 503 23.05 35.35 26.36
CA SER A 503 23.76 34.08 26.47
C SER A 503 23.41 33.23 25.25
N GLU A 504 24.37 32.45 24.77
CA GLU A 504 24.15 31.56 23.64
C GLU A 504 23.61 30.21 24.13
N VAL A 505 22.55 29.70 23.51
CA VAL A 505 22.01 28.38 23.82
C VAL A 505 23.07 27.32 23.46
N PRO A 506 23.51 26.46 24.40
CA PRO A 506 24.54 25.46 24.12
C PRO A 506 24.11 24.41 23.08
N SER A 507 25.07 23.62 22.57
CA SER A 507 24.75 22.45 21.75
C SER A 507 24.33 21.28 22.64
N LEU A 508 23.02 21.09 22.77
CA LEU A 508 22.38 20.22 23.76
C LEU A 508 21.80 18.93 23.16
N VAL A 509 21.61 18.89 21.84
CA VAL A 509 21.04 17.74 21.11
C VAL A 509 21.94 16.51 21.29
N GLY A 510 21.31 15.36 21.56
CA GLY A 510 21.99 14.09 21.82
C GLY A 510 22.56 13.93 23.24
N GLN A 511 22.63 14.99 24.06
CA GLN A 511 23.00 14.88 25.47
C GLN A 511 21.87 14.25 26.29
N GLN A 512 22.20 13.63 27.42
CA GLN A 512 21.19 13.21 28.40
C GLN A 512 20.57 14.41 29.11
N THR A 513 19.27 14.32 29.45
CA THR A 513 18.49 15.41 30.05
C THR A 513 19.17 16.08 31.24
N ALA A 514 19.75 15.32 32.17
CA ALA A 514 20.41 15.88 33.35
C ALA A 514 21.68 16.71 33.01
N ALA A 515 22.44 16.30 32.00
CA ALA A 515 23.59 17.06 31.51
C ALA A 515 23.14 18.31 30.73
N ALA A 516 22.09 18.16 29.90
CA ALA A 516 21.52 19.26 29.14
C ALA A 516 20.90 20.34 30.04
N GLU A 517 20.13 19.95 31.07
CA GLU A 517 19.63 20.86 32.10
C GLU A 517 20.76 21.64 32.77
N GLN A 518 21.85 20.97 33.14
CA GLN A 518 22.99 21.61 33.79
C GLN A 518 23.65 22.62 32.86
N ALA A 519 23.89 22.26 31.59
CA ALA A 519 24.45 23.16 30.60
C ALA A 519 23.56 24.40 30.31
N VAL A 520 22.22 24.25 30.30
CA VAL A 520 21.29 25.39 30.21
C VAL A 520 21.39 26.29 31.45
N ARG A 521 21.48 25.71 32.65
CA ARG A 521 21.65 26.47 33.91
C ARG A 521 23.00 27.19 33.97
N ASP A 522 24.07 26.56 33.51
CA ASP A 522 25.43 27.11 33.46
C ASP A 522 25.54 28.27 32.45
N ALA A 523 24.77 28.21 31.34
CA ALA A 523 24.57 29.34 30.44
C ALA A 523 23.74 30.49 31.06
N GLY A 524 23.16 30.31 32.25
CA GLY A 524 22.30 31.30 32.90
C GLY A 524 20.90 31.40 32.28
N LEU A 525 20.41 30.30 31.71
CA LEU A 525 19.08 30.16 31.10
C LEU A 525 18.22 29.19 31.93
N THR A 526 16.90 29.19 31.69
CA THR A 526 15.93 28.38 32.45
C THR A 526 15.49 27.15 31.64
N PRO A 527 15.84 25.91 32.02
CA PRO A 527 15.39 24.73 31.28
C PRO A 527 13.91 24.44 31.53
N LYS A 528 13.17 24.17 30.45
CA LYS A 528 11.77 23.67 30.46
C LYS A 528 11.74 22.35 29.69
N ILE A 529 11.44 21.23 30.35
CA ILE A 529 11.45 19.91 29.69
C ILE A 529 10.08 19.58 29.10
N VAL A 530 10.06 19.13 27.85
CA VAL A 530 8.88 18.55 27.18
C VAL A 530 9.27 17.20 26.60
N THR A 531 8.62 16.13 27.05
CA THR A 531 8.95 14.76 26.64
C THR A 531 8.06 14.30 25.48
N VAL A 532 8.67 13.74 24.42
CA VAL A 532 8.02 13.24 23.20
C VAL A 532 8.61 11.86 22.86
N ARG A 533 7.85 10.92 22.31
CA ARG A 533 8.40 9.62 21.87
C ARG A 533 9.11 9.75 20.51
N ASP A 534 10.25 9.08 20.34
CA ASP A 534 10.99 9.00 19.08
C ASP A 534 11.64 7.61 18.92
N ASN A 535 11.71 7.12 17.69
CA ASN A 535 12.18 5.75 17.37
C ASN A 535 13.71 5.64 17.17
N ARG A 536 14.40 6.78 17.01
CA ARG A 536 15.84 6.89 16.72
C ARG A 536 16.65 7.38 17.91
N VAL A 537 16.09 8.30 18.70
CA VAL A 537 16.74 8.90 19.88
C VAL A 537 16.38 8.12 21.13
N ALA A 538 17.38 7.68 21.90
CA ALA A 538 17.17 6.85 23.08
C ALA A 538 16.46 7.63 24.21
N ALA A 539 15.71 6.91 25.06
CA ALA A 539 14.99 7.51 26.17
C ALA A 539 15.93 8.32 27.09
N GLY A 540 15.52 9.55 27.43
CA GLY A 540 16.31 10.47 28.26
C GLY A 540 17.40 11.27 27.53
N GLN A 541 17.41 11.28 26.18
CA GLN A 541 18.25 12.18 25.38
C GLN A 541 17.45 13.35 24.79
N VAL A 542 18.09 14.51 24.61
CA VAL A 542 17.48 15.70 23.98
C VAL A 542 17.44 15.53 22.45
N ILE A 543 16.24 15.66 21.88
CA ILE A 543 15.96 15.65 20.43
C ILE A 543 16.22 17.03 19.82
N SER A 544 15.73 18.10 20.46
CA SER A 544 15.74 19.47 19.95
C SER A 544 15.66 20.49 21.09
N THR A 545 16.03 21.73 20.80
CA THR A 545 15.82 22.86 21.72
C THR A 545 15.15 24.03 21.02
N ASP A 546 14.30 24.76 21.74
CA ASP A 546 13.75 26.05 21.32
C ASP A 546 13.99 27.12 22.42
N PRO A 547 14.81 28.16 22.19
CA PRO A 547 15.57 28.44 20.97
C PRO A 547 16.63 27.36 20.63
N GLY A 548 16.98 27.29 19.35
CA GLY A 548 18.00 26.35 18.84
C GLY A 548 19.43 26.68 19.31
N ALA A 549 20.31 25.69 19.29
CA ALA A 549 21.72 25.85 19.64
C ALA A 549 22.40 26.99 18.84
N GLY A 550 23.15 27.85 19.54
CA GLY A 550 23.78 29.05 18.98
C GLY A 550 22.84 30.28 18.86
N ALA A 551 21.56 30.16 19.20
CA ALA A 551 20.69 31.33 19.32
C ALA A 551 21.06 32.16 20.57
N GLN A 552 20.95 33.49 20.45
CA GLN A 552 21.13 34.40 21.58
C GLN A 552 19.79 34.59 22.32
N ALA A 553 19.75 34.18 23.58
CA ALA A 553 18.64 34.40 24.51
C ALA A 553 19.08 35.39 25.62
N LEU A 554 18.15 36.05 26.30
CA LEU A 554 18.49 36.82 27.50
C LEU A 554 18.69 35.87 28.69
N ARG A 555 19.62 36.22 29.59
CA ARG A 555 19.78 35.49 30.86
C ARG A 555 18.46 35.45 31.64
N GLY A 556 18.04 34.24 32.01
CA GLY A 556 16.77 33.93 32.65
C GLY A 556 15.67 33.44 31.69
N ASP A 557 15.80 33.64 30.37
CA ASP A 557 14.83 33.15 29.38
C ASP A 557 14.68 31.63 29.44
N GLN A 558 13.50 31.13 29.04
CA GLN A 558 13.24 29.70 28.98
C GLN A 558 13.77 29.08 27.69
N VAL A 559 14.50 27.98 27.82
CA VAL A 559 14.86 27.08 26.72
C VAL A 559 14.03 25.82 26.88
N GLU A 560 13.17 25.52 25.91
CA GLU A 560 12.45 24.26 25.84
C GLU A 560 13.39 23.14 25.38
N LEU A 561 13.53 22.10 26.20
CA LEU A 561 14.29 20.89 25.94
C LEU A 561 13.31 19.79 25.52
N THR A 562 13.25 19.47 24.23
CA THR A 562 12.47 18.33 23.74
C THR A 562 13.25 17.05 24.03
N VAL A 563 12.73 16.17 24.88
CA VAL A 563 13.42 14.94 25.35
C VAL A 563 12.72 13.70 24.81
N SER A 564 13.48 12.71 24.36
CA SER A 564 12.93 11.43 23.94
C SER A 564 12.43 10.60 25.12
N ALA A 565 11.19 10.12 25.04
CA ALA A 565 10.66 9.01 25.85
C ALA A 565 11.10 7.63 25.32
N GLY A 566 11.80 7.57 24.19
CA GLY A 566 12.16 6.34 23.49
C GLY A 566 10.98 5.69 22.78
N ARG A 567 11.15 4.39 22.49
CA ARG A 567 10.16 3.55 21.79
C ARG A 567 8.99 3.21 22.70
N PRO A 568 7.74 3.20 22.20
CA PRO A 568 6.63 2.62 22.95
C PRO A 568 6.82 1.11 23.20
N VAL A 569 6.16 0.62 24.25
CA VAL A 569 6.19 -0.79 24.66
C VAL A 569 4.77 -1.34 24.51
N VAL A 570 4.63 -2.57 24.01
CA VAL A 570 3.32 -3.24 23.95
C VAL A 570 2.75 -3.36 25.37
N PRO A 571 1.59 -2.76 25.68
CA PRO A 571 0.99 -2.78 27.02
C PRO A 571 0.57 -4.20 27.40
N ASP A 572 0.64 -4.52 28.69
CA ASP A 572 0.20 -5.83 29.17
C ASP A 572 -1.33 -5.87 29.33
N VAL A 573 -1.99 -6.50 28.35
CA VAL A 573 -3.44 -6.70 28.32
C VAL A 573 -3.75 -8.16 28.65
N PRO A 574 -4.47 -8.46 29.76
CA PRO A 574 -4.68 -9.83 30.18
C PRO A 574 -5.52 -10.64 29.19
N ALA A 575 -5.20 -11.93 29.05
CA ALA A 575 -6.00 -12.86 28.25
C ALA A 575 -7.44 -12.96 28.79
N GLY A 576 -8.41 -13.05 27.89
CA GLY A 576 -9.84 -12.95 28.19
C GLY A 576 -10.42 -11.52 28.11
N SER A 577 -9.59 -10.47 27.95
CA SER A 577 -10.08 -9.10 27.71
C SER A 577 -10.94 -8.99 26.44
N THR A 578 -11.84 -7.99 26.43
CA THR A 578 -12.54 -7.60 25.21
C THR A 578 -11.57 -6.94 24.22
N PRO A 579 -11.77 -7.13 22.89
CA PRO A 579 -10.90 -6.51 21.91
C PRO A 579 -10.97 -4.98 21.95
N GLU A 580 -12.09 -4.39 22.36
CA GLU A 580 -12.24 -2.93 22.53
C GLU A 580 -11.34 -2.39 23.65
N ALA A 581 -11.20 -3.12 24.77
CA ALA A 581 -10.29 -2.74 25.85
C ALA A 581 -8.81 -2.90 25.45
N ALA A 582 -8.48 -3.97 24.73
CA ALA A 582 -7.16 -4.20 24.18
C ALA A 582 -6.76 -3.12 23.15
N GLU A 583 -7.70 -2.75 22.26
CA GLU A 583 -7.52 -1.63 21.34
C GLU A 583 -7.31 -0.29 22.04
N ALA A 584 -8.04 -0.01 23.12
CA ALA A 584 -7.90 1.22 23.88
C ALA A 584 -6.50 1.33 24.52
N ALA A 585 -6.04 0.26 25.19
CA ALA A 585 -4.70 0.20 25.76
C ALA A 585 -3.60 0.38 24.70
N LEU A 586 -3.76 -0.23 23.51
CA LEU A 586 -2.81 -0.07 22.41
C LEU A 586 -2.78 1.37 21.86
N ARG A 587 -3.93 2.03 21.73
CA ARG A 587 -4.00 3.44 21.31
C ARG A 587 -3.37 4.39 22.33
N ASP A 588 -3.55 4.14 23.62
CA ASP A 588 -2.93 4.89 24.72
C ASP A 588 -1.39 4.73 24.73
N ALA A 589 -0.89 3.56 24.33
CA ALA A 589 0.53 3.29 24.10
C ALA A 589 1.09 3.88 22.79
N GLU A 590 0.31 4.66 22.01
CA GLU A 590 0.65 5.18 20.67
C GLU A 590 0.95 4.07 19.62
N LEU A 591 0.30 2.92 19.77
CA LEU A 591 0.40 1.76 18.87
C LEU A 591 -0.86 1.60 18.02
N GLN A 592 -0.72 0.98 16.85
CA GLN A 592 -1.86 0.69 15.97
C GLN A 592 -2.42 -0.71 16.27
N PRO A 593 -3.59 -0.85 16.92
CA PRO A 593 -4.20 -2.17 17.04
C PRO A 593 -4.73 -2.67 15.68
N GLN A 594 -4.51 -3.95 15.40
CA GLN A 594 -5.04 -4.63 14.21
C GLN A 594 -5.78 -5.90 14.63
N ARG A 595 -7.04 -6.06 14.21
CA ARG A 595 -7.72 -7.38 14.22
C ARG A 595 -7.31 -8.14 12.94
N ASP A 596 -6.98 -9.42 13.06
CA ASP A 596 -6.62 -10.29 11.93
C ASP A 596 -7.31 -11.65 12.10
N ASP A 597 -8.48 -11.81 11.47
CA ASP A 597 -9.28 -13.03 11.59
C ASP A 597 -8.55 -14.28 11.07
N GLY A 598 -7.56 -14.12 10.19
CA GLY A 598 -6.69 -15.21 9.73
C GLY A 598 -5.79 -15.76 10.82
N LYS A 599 -5.34 -14.90 11.76
CA LYS A 599 -4.49 -15.25 12.90
C LYS A 599 -5.23 -15.74 14.15
N ASN A 600 -6.52 -15.44 14.28
CA ASN A 600 -7.34 -15.89 15.42
C ASN A 600 -7.26 -17.42 15.62
N VAL A 601 -7.14 -17.88 16.87
CA VAL A 601 -6.88 -19.29 17.23
C VAL A 601 -8.09 -19.93 17.89
N TYR A 602 -8.24 -21.26 17.78
CA TYR A 602 -9.19 -21.99 18.62
C TYR A 602 -8.62 -22.13 20.04
N ASP A 603 -9.45 -21.91 21.04
CA ASP A 603 -9.09 -22.02 22.47
C ASP A 603 -10.30 -22.51 23.26
N ASP A 604 -10.13 -23.57 24.03
CA ASP A 604 -11.23 -24.23 24.77
C ASP A 604 -11.60 -23.53 26.10
N LYS A 605 -10.89 -22.46 26.47
CA LYS A 605 -11.06 -21.72 27.74
C LYS A 605 -11.45 -20.25 27.50
N ALA A 606 -10.86 -19.60 26.50
CA ALA A 606 -11.13 -18.19 26.17
C ALA A 606 -12.42 -18.05 25.35
N PRO A 607 -13.43 -17.30 25.81
CA PRO A 607 -14.69 -17.12 25.08
C PRO A 607 -14.47 -16.55 23.67
N LYS A 608 -15.29 -17.00 22.71
CA LYS A 608 -15.25 -16.59 21.30
C LYS A 608 -15.29 -15.05 21.18
N GLY A 609 -14.31 -14.48 20.48
CA GLY A 609 -14.11 -13.03 20.31
C GLY A 609 -13.26 -12.34 21.39
N THR A 610 -12.87 -13.01 22.49
CA THR A 610 -11.96 -12.43 23.51
C THR A 610 -10.49 -12.53 23.10
N LEU A 611 -9.64 -11.66 23.66
CA LEU A 611 -8.20 -11.64 23.42
C LEU A 611 -7.51 -12.87 24.01
N VAL A 612 -6.74 -13.59 23.20
CA VAL A 612 -5.85 -14.68 23.65
C VAL A 612 -4.42 -14.16 23.88
N ARG A 613 -3.89 -13.36 22.95
CA ARG A 613 -2.57 -12.70 23.06
C ARG A 613 -2.43 -11.51 22.10
N LEU A 614 -1.39 -10.72 22.33
CA LEU A 614 -0.89 -9.71 21.38
C LEU A 614 0.30 -10.25 20.56
N GLU A 615 0.45 -9.77 19.32
CA GLU A 615 1.63 -10.01 18.48
C GLU A 615 2.11 -8.68 17.84
N PRO A 616 3.27 -8.11 18.25
CA PRO A 616 4.22 -8.60 19.26
C PRO A 616 3.62 -8.72 20.67
N ALA A 617 4.28 -9.51 21.53
CA ALA A 617 3.79 -9.81 22.87
C ALA A 617 3.90 -8.61 23.83
N SER A 618 3.11 -8.63 24.92
CA SER A 618 3.23 -7.69 26.05
C SER A 618 4.69 -7.49 26.46
N GLY A 619 5.09 -6.24 26.73
CA GLY A 619 6.45 -5.90 27.14
C GLY A 619 7.48 -5.80 26.01
N THR A 620 7.10 -6.05 24.75
CA THR A 620 8.02 -5.85 23.60
C THR A 620 8.16 -4.35 23.28
N GLU A 621 9.40 -3.84 23.17
CA GLU A 621 9.65 -2.52 22.56
C GLU A 621 9.37 -2.55 21.05
N VAL A 622 8.63 -1.56 20.57
CA VAL A 622 8.10 -1.49 19.21
C VAL A 622 8.20 -0.06 18.69
N ASP A 623 8.27 0.12 17.37
CA ASP A 623 8.32 1.47 16.79
C ASP A 623 7.00 2.22 16.98
N LEU A 624 7.04 3.55 17.11
CA LEU A 624 5.85 4.41 17.19
C LEU A 624 4.88 4.14 16.02
N GLY A 625 3.59 3.94 16.32
CA GLY A 625 2.60 3.57 15.32
C GLY A 625 2.73 2.14 14.77
N GLN A 626 3.64 1.30 15.29
CA GLN A 626 3.75 -0.10 14.88
C GLN A 626 2.42 -0.84 15.11
N ARG A 627 2.09 -1.72 14.17
CA ARG A 627 0.90 -2.54 14.24
C ARG A 627 1.08 -3.72 15.18
N VAL A 628 0.23 -3.80 16.20
CA VAL A 628 0.11 -4.93 17.12
C VAL A 628 -1.17 -5.68 16.78
N VAL A 629 -1.04 -6.97 16.45
CA VAL A 629 -2.19 -7.81 16.13
C VAL A 629 -2.82 -8.36 17.40
N LEU A 630 -4.13 -8.16 17.54
CA LEU A 630 -4.94 -8.83 18.54
C LEU A 630 -5.27 -10.24 18.03
N VAL A 631 -4.71 -11.26 18.66
CA VAL A 631 -5.08 -12.66 18.38
C VAL A 631 -6.27 -13.01 19.26
N LEU A 632 -7.45 -13.14 18.67
CA LEU A 632 -8.68 -13.45 19.36
C LEU A 632 -8.98 -14.96 19.35
N SER A 633 -9.80 -15.40 20.31
CA SER A 633 -10.35 -16.76 20.35
C SER A 633 -11.44 -16.94 19.31
N ARG A 634 -11.35 -18.00 18.50
CA ARG A 634 -12.43 -18.51 17.64
C ARG A 634 -13.45 -19.35 18.43
N GLY A 635 -13.23 -19.55 19.73
CA GLY A 635 -13.95 -20.51 20.57
C GLY A 635 -13.28 -21.90 20.56
N PRO A 636 -13.90 -22.88 21.24
CA PRO A 636 -13.43 -24.28 21.27
C PRO A 636 -13.49 -24.93 19.88
N GLN A 637 -12.60 -25.89 19.62
CA GLN A 637 -12.43 -26.45 18.26
C GLN A 637 -13.69 -27.19 17.76
N PRO A 638 -14.22 -26.89 16.55
CA PRO A 638 -15.37 -27.59 15.97
C PRO A 638 -15.15 -29.09 15.83
N LYS A 639 -16.20 -29.87 16.11
CA LYS A 639 -16.18 -31.34 16.05
C LYS A 639 -16.87 -31.85 14.80
N GLN A 640 -16.32 -32.89 14.17
CA GLN A 640 -16.94 -33.55 13.02
C GLN A 640 -17.90 -34.66 13.48
N VAL A 641 -19.08 -34.73 12.86
CA VAL A 641 -20.02 -35.85 13.06
C VAL A 641 -19.40 -37.13 12.46
N PRO A 642 -19.15 -38.19 13.26
CA PRO A 642 -18.59 -39.44 12.77
C PRO A 642 -19.58 -40.21 11.88
N ASP A 643 -19.08 -41.00 10.92
CA ASP A 643 -19.93 -41.89 10.15
C ASP A 643 -20.38 -43.10 10.99
N VAL A 644 -21.69 -43.29 11.02
CA VAL A 644 -22.40 -44.33 11.77
C VAL A 644 -23.41 -45.09 10.90
N ARG A 645 -23.42 -44.86 9.58
CA ARG A 645 -24.30 -45.58 8.64
C ARG A 645 -24.04 -47.09 8.70
N GLY A 646 -25.12 -47.88 8.61
CA GLY A 646 -25.08 -49.35 8.70
C GLY A 646 -24.86 -49.94 10.10
N LYS A 647 -24.44 -49.15 11.09
CA LYS A 647 -24.40 -49.58 12.50
C LYS A 647 -25.82 -49.75 13.05
N THR A 648 -25.97 -50.52 14.12
CA THR A 648 -27.20 -50.51 14.92
C THR A 648 -27.39 -49.14 15.59
N ARG A 649 -28.64 -48.85 15.99
CA ARG A 649 -28.98 -47.68 16.80
C ARG A 649 -28.02 -47.45 17.96
N ASP A 650 -27.79 -48.46 18.79
CA ASP A 650 -27.09 -48.26 20.07
C ASP A 650 -25.57 -48.08 19.87
N GLU A 651 -24.97 -48.77 18.89
CA GLU A 651 -23.59 -48.51 18.43
C GLU A 651 -23.41 -47.09 17.87
N ALA A 652 -24.41 -46.58 17.14
CA ALA A 652 -24.40 -45.23 16.61
C ALA A 652 -24.54 -44.17 17.71
N PHE A 653 -25.45 -44.39 18.67
CA PHE A 653 -25.59 -43.53 19.86
C PHE A 653 -24.32 -43.53 20.70
N GLN A 654 -23.68 -44.69 20.91
CA GLN A 654 -22.39 -44.77 21.61
C GLN A 654 -21.30 -43.99 20.87
N ALA A 655 -21.14 -44.19 19.55
CA ALA A 655 -20.13 -43.50 18.76
C ALA A 655 -20.32 -41.97 18.74
N LEU A 656 -21.56 -41.49 18.62
CA LEU A 656 -21.90 -40.07 18.66
C LEU A 656 -21.64 -39.47 20.05
N THR A 657 -22.04 -40.18 21.12
CA THR A 657 -21.81 -39.75 22.51
C THR A 657 -20.30 -39.70 22.83
N SER A 658 -19.51 -40.69 22.41
CA SER A 658 -18.04 -40.69 22.59
C SER A 658 -17.34 -39.58 21.80
N ALA A 659 -17.86 -39.18 20.64
CA ALA A 659 -17.39 -37.98 19.94
C ALA A 659 -17.80 -36.67 20.65
N GLY A 660 -18.79 -36.71 21.55
CA GLY A 660 -19.28 -35.58 22.34
C GLY A 660 -20.54 -34.91 21.80
N PHE A 661 -21.32 -35.62 20.98
CA PHE A 661 -22.64 -35.22 20.50
C PHE A 661 -23.76 -35.73 21.44
N GLN A 662 -24.96 -35.19 21.24
CA GLN A 662 -26.19 -35.63 21.90
C GLN A 662 -27.09 -36.32 20.87
N PRO A 663 -26.93 -37.64 20.64
CA PRO A 663 -27.78 -38.37 19.71
C PRO A 663 -29.22 -38.42 20.21
N PHE A 664 -30.18 -38.36 19.28
CA PHE A 664 -31.60 -38.59 19.56
C PHE A 664 -32.26 -39.32 18.38
N ASP A 665 -33.35 -40.03 18.65
CA ASP A 665 -34.08 -40.79 17.64
C ASP A 665 -34.76 -39.87 16.63
N GLY A 666 -34.42 -40.04 15.35
CA GLY A 666 -35.12 -39.42 14.23
C GLY A 666 -36.38 -40.22 13.85
N PRO A 667 -37.20 -39.69 12.92
CA PRO A 667 -38.25 -40.48 12.30
C PRO A 667 -37.62 -41.68 11.56
N ALA A 668 -38.17 -42.88 11.76
CA ALA A 668 -37.67 -44.08 11.07
C ALA A 668 -38.13 -44.09 9.60
N GLU A 669 -37.20 -44.28 8.67
CA GLU A 669 -37.43 -44.19 7.22
C GLU A 669 -37.38 -45.58 6.58
N PHE A 670 -38.07 -45.76 5.45
CA PHE A 670 -37.98 -47.00 4.69
C PHE A 670 -36.74 -46.99 3.79
N ASN A 671 -35.91 -48.03 3.88
CA ASN A 671 -34.80 -48.26 2.97
C ASN A 671 -34.69 -49.76 2.68
N GLY A 672 -34.89 -50.15 1.41
CA GLY A 672 -34.90 -51.55 0.98
C GLY A 672 -33.54 -52.25 1.03
N ASP A 673 -32.43 -51.51 1.08
CA ASP A 673 -31.08 -52.07 1.13
C ASP A 673 -30.63 -52.33 2.59
N VAL A 674 -31.02 -51.44 3.51
CA VAL A 674 -30.58 -51.43 4.92
C VAL A 674 -31.53 -52.21 5.84
N ASP A 675 -31.00 -53.14 6.63
CA ASP A 675 -31.77 -53.94 7.60
C ASP A 675 -32.50 -53.08 8.64
N SER A 676 -33.65 -53.56 9.13
CA SER A 676 -34.41 -52.93 10.22
C SER A 676 -33.52 -52.59 11.43
N GLY A 677 -33.68 -51.39 11.98
CA GLY A 677 -32.94 -50.92 13.16
C GLY A 677 -31.47 -50.52 12.92
N ARG A 678 -30.94 -50.66 11.68
CA ARG A 678 -29.65 -50.06 11.30
C ARG A 678 -29.83 -48.61 10.84
N VAL A 679 -28.82 -47.78 11.07
CA VAL A 679 -28.82 -46.36 10.69
C VAL A 679 -28.66 -46.18 9.18
N ILE A 680 -29.61 -45.46 8.57
CA ILE A 680 -29.55 -45.03 7.16
C ILE A 680 -28.71 -43.75 7.05
N ARG A 681 -28.98 -42.77 7.92
CA ARG A 681 -28.38 -41.43 7.88
C ARG A 681 -28.41 -40.76 9.26
N THR A 682 -27.60 -39.72 9.42
CA THR A 682 -27.72 -38.76 10.52
C THR A 682 -28.12 -37.39 9.98
N ASP A 683 -28.65 -36.54 10.87
CA ASP A 683 -28.85 -35.12 10.60
C ASP A 683 -28.40 -34.30 11.84
N PRO A 684 -27.28 -33.54 11.78
CA PRO A 684 -26.42 -33.31 10.61
C PRO A 684 -25.72 -34.58 10.07
N GLY A 685 -25.34 -34.53 8.79
CA GLY A 685 -24.71 -35.64 8.08
C GLY A 685 -23.27 -35.95 8.52
N PRO A 686 -22.73 -37.13 8.16
CA PRO A 686 -21.35 -37.49 8.49
C PRO A 686 -20.34 -36.53 7.84
N GLY A 687 -19.29 -36.18 8.59
CA GLY A 687 -18.27 -35.20 8.18
C GLY A 687 -18.68 -33.73 8.38
N THR A 688 -19.95 -33.44 8.70
CA THR A 688 -20.36 -32.07 9.05
C THR A 688 -19.63 -31.58 10.30
N GLN A 689 -19.06 -30.38 10.24
CA GLN A 689 -18.49 -29.71 11.42
C GLN A 689 -19.59 -29.01 12.22
N VAL A 690 -19.58 -29.21 13.53
CA VAL A 690 -20.46 -28.56 14.50
C VAL A 690 -19.60 -27.84 15.51
N GLU A 691 -19.86 -26.54 15.70
CA GLU A 691 -19.15 -25.71 16.68
C GLU A 691 -19.28 -26.32 18.09
N ALA A 692 -18.19 -26.34 18.86
CA ALA A 692 -18.16 -27.04 20.15
C ALA A 692 -18.89 -26.30 21.29
N ASP A 693 -19.38 -25.08 21.05
CA ASP A 693 -20.35 -24.35 21.87
C ASP A 693 -21.80 -24.43 21.33
N GLY A 694 -21.99 -24.96 20.12
CA GLY A 694 -23.27 -25.01 19.41
C GLY A 694 -24.21 -26.15 19.81
N ASN A 695 -25.31 -26.28 19.06
CA ASN A 695 -26.32 -27.32 19.27
C ASN A 695 -25.78 -28.71 18.89
N LYS A 696 -25.34 -29.48 19.90
CA LYS A 696 -24.73 -30.81 19.76
C LYS A 696 -25.71 -31.93 19.39
N ARG A 697 -26.98 -31.63 19.14
CA ARG A 697 -28.00 -32.63 18.84
C ARG A 697 -27.83 -33.23 17.45
N VAL A 698 -27.77 -34.55 17.37
CA VAL A 698 -27.70 -35.31 16.10
C VAL A 698 -28.88 -36.27 16.03
N SER A 699 -29.73 -36.09 15.02
CA SER A 699 -30.82 -37.02 14.71
C SER A 699 -30.25 -38.29 14.11
N VAL A 700 -30.65 -39.45 14.62
CA VAL A 700 -30.25 -40.77 14.12
C VAL A 700 -31.46 -41.42 13.46
N VAL A 701 -31.40 -41.58 12.13
CA VAL A 701 -32.50 -42.15 11.32
C VAL A 701 -32.20 -43.60 10.99
N VAL A 702 -33.05 -44.50 11.46
CA VAL A 702 -32.94 -45.96 11.26
C VAL A 702 -33.92 -46.47 10.21
N SER A 703 -33.56 -47.60 9.57
CA SER A 703 -34.45 -48.31 8.66
C SER A 703 -35.61 -48.97 9.40
N ASN A 704 -36.82 -48.80 8.87
CA ASN A 704 -38.03 -49.52 9.27
C ASN A 704 -38.39 -50.68 8.33
N ALA A 705 -37.48 -51.08 7.44
CA ALA A 705 -37.71 -52.15 6.48
C ALA A 705 -38.03 -53.48 7.18
N VAL A 706 -39.13 -54.10 6.78
CA VAL A 706 -39.63 -55.38 7.29
C VAL A 706 -39.29 -56.47 6.29
N THR A 707 -38.61 -57.53 6.73
CA THR A 707 -38.38 -58.71 5.90
C THR A 707 -39.65 -59.56 5.84
N VAL A 708 -40.17 -59.81 4.64
CA VAL A 708 -41.33 -60.68 4.43
C VAL A 708 -40.94 -62.12 4.77
N PRO A 709 -41.62 -62.78 5.73
CA PRO A 709 -41.34 -64.17 6.09
C PRO A 709 -41.74 -65.13 4.96
N ASP A 710 -41.22 -66.35 5.01
CA ASP A 710 -41.74 -67.44 4.19
C ASP A 710 -43.08 -67.93 4.74
N LEU A 711 -44.11 -67.88 3.90
CA LEU A 711 -45.48 -68.30 4.15
C LEU A 711 -45.83 -69.62 3.43
N ASN A 712 -44.92 -70.17 2.63
CA ASN A 712 -45.14 -71.39 1.87
C ASN A 712 -45.44 -72.58 2.80
N GLN A 713 -46.38 -73.43 2.40
CA GLN A 713 -46.94 -74.57 3.12
C GLN A 713 -47.70 -74.24 4.43
N LYS A 714 -47.71 -72.98 4.88
CA LYS A 714 -48.45 -72.56 6.08
C LYS A 714 -49.94 -72.40 5.81
N THR A 715 -50.75 -72.44 6.85
CA THR A 715 -52.18 -72.09 6.74
C THR A 715 -52.38 -70.58 6.66
N VAL A 716 -53.57 -70.13 6.20
CA VAL A 716 -53.96 -68.72 6.22
C VAL A 716 -53.94 -68.14 7.66
N ASP A 717 -54.35 -68.93 8.65
CA ASP A 717 -54.31 -68.53 10.06
C ASP A 717 -52.88 -68.41 10.60
N GLU A 718 -51.99 -69.35 10.28
CA GLU A 718 -50.57 -69.31 10.63
C GLU A 718 -49.85 -68.12 9.97
N ALA A 719 -50.10 -67.87 8.69
CA ALA A 719 -49.55 -66.73 7.96
C ALA A 719 -50.06 -65.40 8.55
N THR A 720 -51.34 -65.31 8.89
CA THR A 720 -51.93 -64.14 9.57
C THR A 720 -51.27 -63.92 10.93
N ALA A 721 -50.99 -64.98 11.68
CA ALA A 721 -50.31 -64.90 12.97
C ALA A 721 -48.83 -64.46 12.85
N LEU A 722 -48.15 -64.79 11.74
CA LEU A 722 -46.76 -64.38 11.48
C LEU A 722 -46.62 -62.96 10.92
N LEU A 723 -47.55 -62.51 10.07
CA LEU A 723 -47.52 -61.16 9.50
C LEU A 723 -47.98 -60.07 10.48
N ARG A 724 -48.95 -60.38 11.36
CA ARG A 724 -49.49 -59.43 12.35
C ARG A 724 -48.43 -58.76 13.25
N PRO A 725 -47.47 -59.48 13.89
CA PRO A 725 -46.43 -58.84 14.72
C PRO A 725 -45.41 -58.03 13.90
N LEU A 726 -45.33 -58.27 12.59
CA LEU A 726 -44.47 -57.52 11.66
C LEU A 726 -45.16 -56.27 11.09
N GLY A 727 -46.41 -56.00 11.47
CA GLY A 727 -47.20 -54.89 10.92
C GLY A 727 -47.55 -55.06 9.43
N LEU A 728 -47.51 -56.29 8.91
CA LEU A 728 -47.87 -56.60 7.52
C LEU A 728 -49.31 -57.12 7.45
N THR A 729 -50.02 -56.78 6.38
CA THR A 729 -51.40 -57.23 6.13
C THR A 729 -51.40 -58.42 5.16
N LEU A 730 -52.38 -59.32 5.30
CA LEU A 730 -52.57 -60.46 4.39
C LEU A 730 -53.75 -60.19 3.46
N ALA A 731 -53.58 -60.43 2.16
CA ALA A 731 -54.67 -60.46 1.19
C ALA A 731 -54.74 -61.82 0.49
N LEU A 732 -55.93 -62.43 0.46
CA LEU A 732 -56.16 -63.67 -0.29
C LEU A 732 -56.55 -63.33 -1.74
N ARG A 733 -55.83 -63.90 -2.72
CA ARG A 733 -56.16 -63.68 -4.15
C ARG A 733 -57.41 -64.43 -4.61
N PHE A 734 -57.82 -65.47 -3.87
CA PHE A 734 -59.09 -66.16 -3.98
C PHE A 734 -59.62 -66.50 -2.57
N PRO A 735 -60.94 -66.53 -2.32
CA PRO A 735 -61.49 -66.87 -1.01
C PRO A 735 -61.08 -68.29 -0.57
N ALA A 736 -60.44 -68.39 0.59
CA ALA A 736 -60.05 -69.65 1.24
C ALA A 736 -60.35 -69.58 2.75
N GLY A 737 -60.61 -70.74 3.37
CA GLY A 737 -60.77 -70.83 4.82
C GLY A 737 -59.42 -70.73 5.56
N GLY A 738 -59.46 -70.45 6.87
CA GLY A 738 -58.26 -70.26 7.70
C GLY A 738 -57.25 -71.41 7.67
N GLY A 739 -57.72 -72.65 7.50
CA GLY A 739 -56.89 -73.85 7.35
C GLY A 739 -56.27 -74.07 5.96
N GLY A 740 -56.63 -73.27 4.95
CA GLY A 740 -56.12 -73.42 3.58
C GLY A 740 -54.62 -73.17 3.49
N ARG A 741 -53.89 -74.01 2.76
CA ARG A 741 -52.43 -73.93 2.64
C ARG A 741 -51.99 -72.96 1.56
N ILE A 742 -51.01 -72.12 1.88
CA ILE A 742 -50.39 -71.16 0.98
C ILE A 742 -49.29 -71.84 0.15
N PHE A 743 -49.31 -71.61 -1.17
CA PHE A 743 -48.30 -72.13 -2.10
C PHE A 743 -47.49 -71.03 -2.82
N THR A 744 -48.04 -69.81 -2.87
CA THR A 744 -47.40 -68.65 -3.50
C THR A 744 -47.70 -67.39 -2.69
N GLN A 745 -46.71 -66.51 -2.54
CA GLN A 745 -46.82 -65.20 -1.92
C GLN A 745 -46.20 -64.12 -2.80
N GLU A 746 -46.71 -62.89 -2.70
CA GLU A 746 -46.24 -61.72 -3.42
C GLU A 746 -46.35 -60.49 -2.50
N PRO A 747 -45.25 -59.81 -2.11
CA PRO A 747 -43.85 -60.10 -2.45
C PRO A 747 -43.28 -61.43 -1.92
N ASN A 748 -42.21 -61.88 -2.57
CA ASN A 748 -41.49 -63.12 -2.25
C ASN A 748 -40.94 -63.14 -0.82
N ALA A 749 -40.75 -64.34 -0.28
CA ALA A 749 -40.04 -64.54 0.98
C ALA A 749 -38.63 -63.92 0.93
N GLY A 750 -38.23 -63.24 2.01
CA GLY A 750 -36.95 -62.52 2.09
C GLY A 750 -36.94 -61.13 1.46
N ALA A 751 -38.01 -60.69 0.78
CA ALA A 751 -38.13 -59.31 0.30
C ALA A 751 -38.18 -58.32 1.46
N LYS A 752 -37.57 -57.15 1.31
CA LYS A 752 -37.64 -56.03 2.27
C LYS A 752 -38.73 -55.05 1.84
N VAL A 753 -39.74 -54.84 2.69
CA VAL A 753 -40.92 -54.01 2.41
C VAL A 753 -41.18 -53.00 3.53
N GLN A 754 -42.02 -51.99 3.27
CA GLN A 754 -42.41 -51.03 4.29
C GLN A 754 -43.45 -51.66 5.25
N ALA A 755 -43.42 -51.29 6.54
CA ALA A 755 -44.49 -51.65 7.47
C ALA A 755 -45.86 -51.16 6.94
N GLY A 756 -46.90 -52.00 7.07
CA GLY A 756 -48.21 -51.77 6.44
C GLY A 756 -48.35 -52.31 5.00
N THR A 757 -47.30 -52.89 4.41
CA THR A 757 -47.40 -53.52 3.07
C THR A 757 -48.31 -54.75 3.11
N THR A 758 -49.19 -54.86 2.12
CA THR A 758 -50.06 -56.02 1.90
C THR A 758 -49.32 -57.13 1.17
N ILE A 759 -49.20 -58.29 1.83
CA ILE A 759 -48.71 -59.53 1.23
C ILE A 759 -49.90 -60.26 0.61
N THR A 760 -49.90 -60.40 -0.71
CA THR A 760 -50.91 -61.16 -1.44
C THR A 760 -50.51 -62.63 -1.47
N VAL A 761 -51.41 -63.53 -1.12
CA VAL A 761 -51.14 -64.99 -1.14
C VAL A 761 -52.18 -65.76 -1.94
N PHE A 762 -51.72 -66.88 -2.49
CA PHE A 762 -52.55 -67.92 -3.10
C PHE A 762 -52.62 -69.09 -2.13
N ALA A 763 -53.82 -69.36 -1.60
CA ALA A 763 -54.09 -70.49 -0.73
C ALA A 763 -55.09 -71.46 -1.40
N PHE A 764 -54.96 -72.76 -1.11
CA PHE A 764 -55.91 -73.80 -1.51
C PHE A 764 -56.47 -74.49 -0.25
N GLY A 765 -57.77 -74.80 -0.27
CA GLY A 765 -58.52 -75.38 0.87
C GLY A 765 -58.41 -76.89 0.97
#